data_AF-A0A2V5U501-F1
#
_entry.id   AF-A0A2V5U501-F1
#
_cell.length_a   1.000
_cell.length_b   1.000
_cell.length_c   1.000
_cell.angle_alpha   90.00
_cell.angle_beta   90.00
_cell.angle_gamma   90.00
#
_symmetry.space_group_name_H-M   'P 1'
#
loop_
_entity.id
_entity.type
_entity.pdbx_description
1 polymer ?
#
loop_
_entity_poly.entity_id
_entity_poly.type
_entity_poly.pdbx_seq_one_letter_code
_entity_poly.pdbx_strand_id
1 'polypeptide(L)'
;MKQSMLLSITFVNWMLCAAHSATLGTAFTYQGRLADAGNPANGVYDLRFTIYDSTNSPGTVIAGPLTNAATSVSNGLFTATLDFGASVFDGNARWLEIAVQTNGAASFTPLSPRQLLTPTPYAIQAAKAASLVSFPNAPLDLTVNGQRALRLESSGFGAPNVISGSEVNLADAGVVGATIAGGGALNYAGYVSSNRVSANFGTIGGGFLNLSAGFAATVGGGDENVSSANYATVAGGRGNISSNGFATVAGGDYNTSGGLGATVAGGRFNKSTGDSATVGGGLRNTSNGPDSTVAGGEQNAANGAGATVGGGLQNVSSGSAATVSGGQANSSTTNYATVGGGAGNTSRGDYATIGGGYFNTSSGPFAFVGGGDLNITRGYAAAVGGGWRNTNCADYAFLGGGFQNLIQSNSQYAVISGGNSNVIADAQATIAGGAQNRIQAGASNSIICGGTINAIGSNALNSTIGGGLDNQIQAGAAFSLIGGGAINSIQTNAAYATISGGILNHIDAQANDATIAGGAANAVGPRAQYSVIAGGTGNTIGTSVESGTIGGGRENMIDTNAWWATIGGGYRNTILPDGSWATISGGESNLIETNAQAAVVSGGFLNKVEANSGYSIIGGGWANIIQTNAIFATISGGMNNVVAPNSWFATIPGGSNNAASGVFSFAAGRSAKALQAGTFVWADSTDVDFVSTTTNEFSVRATGGVRFVSGVDSNGLPVAGVALPAGSGSWSSLSDRNAKENFAPIEPRALLDRLASLPIQAWNYKSQSESVRHIGPTAQDFAAAFHVGEDDRHIATVDEGGVALAAIQGLNQKLIEELKRRDAENTELKQRLEKLEQLLNEKIGGER
;
A
#
# COMPACT_ATOMS: atom_id res chain seq x y z
N MET A 1 12.50 -63.59 27.42
CA MET A 1 13.14 -64.63 26.59
C MET A 1 14.54 -64.11 26.25
N LYS A 2 15.58 -64.78 26.78
CA LYS A 2 17.02 -64.80 26.40
C LYS A 2 17.76 -63.51 25.96
N GLN A 3 18.80 -63.16 26.74
CA GLN A 3 20.20 -62.81 26.38
C GLN A 3 20.76 -61.90 27.50
N SER A 4 21.44 -62.36 28.57
CA SER A 4 22.76 -63.01 28.69
C SER A 4 23.90 -62.39 27.85
N MET A 5 24.91 -61.91 28.58
CA MET A 5 26.37 -62.05 28.40
C MET A 5 27.23 -60.76 28.31
N LEU A 6 28.25 -60.75 29.20
CA LEU A 6 29.49 -59.96 29.23
C LEU A 6 29.46 -58.53 29.81
N LEU A 7 29.66 -58.43 31.13
CA LEU A 7 30.89 -57.82 31.69
C LEU A 7 31.05 -58.23 33.17
N SER A 8 31.47 -59.49 33.36
CA SER A 8 31.75 -60.08 34.67
C SER A 8 33.17 -60.65 34.69
N ILE A 9 34.21 -59.80 34.59
CA ILE A 9 35.63 -60.23 34.76
C ILE A 9 36.45 -59.15 35.49
N THR A 10 35.97 -58.60 36.62
CA THR A 10 36.85 -57.81 37.52
C THR A 10 36.46 -57.77 38.99
N PHE A 11 35.58 -58.66 39.47
CA PHE A 11 35.24 -58.71 40.92
C PHE A 11 35.02 -60.13 41.47
N VAL A 12 35.73 -61.14 40.93
CA VAL A 12 35.83 -62.49 41.52
C VAL A 12 37.26 -62.74 42.00
N ASN A 13 37.79 -61.83 42.84
CA ASN A 13 39.06 -62.07 43.52
C ASN A 13 39.03 -61.74 45.02
N TRP A 14 37.84 -61.56 45.60
CA TRP A 14 37.65 -61.27 47.03
C TRP A 14 36.69 -62.25 47.73
N MET A 15 36.61 -63.49 47.25
CA MET A 15 35.93 -64.60 47.94
C MET A 15 36.76 -65.88 47.76
N LEU A 16 37.88 -65.98 48.46
CA LEU A 16 38.55 -67.24 48.81
C LEU A 16 39.71 -66.98 49.79
N CYS A 17 39.37 -66.40 50.93
CA CYS A 17 40.09 -66.64 52.17
C CYS A 17 39.04 -66.79 53.27
N ALA A 18 38.30 -67.90 53.23
CA ALA A 18 37.79 -68.48 54.47
C ALA A 18 39.03 -69.00 55.23
N ALA A 19 39.78 -68.08 55.81
CA ALA A 19 40.63 -68.43 56.94
C ALA A 19 39.67 -69.06 57.94
N HIS A 20 39.90 -70.34 58.23
CA HIS A 20 39.32 -70.98 59.39
C HIS A 20 39.76 -70.16 60.61
N SER A 21 38.98 -69.14 60.96
CA SER A 21 39.08 -68.54 62.27
C SER A 21 38.50 -69.58 63.20
N ALA A 22 39.35 -70.46 63.70
CA ALA A 22 39.04 -71.22 64.90
C ALA A 22 38.54 -70.20 65.92
N THR A 23 37.32 -70.38 66.43
CA THR A 23 36.86 -69.65 67.61
C THR A 23 37.90 -69.87 68.69
N LEU A 24 38.70 -68.83 68.99
CA LEU A 24 39.65 -68.87 70.08
C LEU A 24 38.84 -69.08 71.37
N GLY A 25 38.95 -70.28 71.94
CA GLY A 25 38.40 -70.55 73.26
C GLY A 25 39.10 -69.71 74.32
N THR A 26 38.46 -69.53 75.47
CA THR A 26 39.03 -68.81 76.62
C THR A 26 40.03 -69.67 77.42
N ALA A 27 40.14 -70.95 77.05
CA ALA A 27 41.10 -71.87 77.61
C ALA A 27 42.54 -71.53 77.19
N PHE A 28 43.46 -71.54 78.15
CA PHE A 28 44.89 -71.42 77.90
C PHE A 28 45.65 -72.56 78.57
N THR A 29 46.77 -72.95 77.97
CA THR A 29 47.67 -73.96 78.53
C THR A 29 48.59 -73.31 79.55
N TYR A 30 48.59 -73.84 80.76
CA TYR A 30 49.52 -73.49 81.82
C TYR A 30 50.52 -74.63 82.02
N GLN A 31 51.81 -74.33 81.94
CA GLN A 31 52.89 -75.28 82.21
C GLN A 31 53.65 -74.83 83.45
N GLY A 32 53.83 -75.74 84.40
CA GLY A 32 54.49 -75.45 85.66
C GLY A 32 55.50 -76.53 86.04
N ARG A 33 56.41 -76.17 86.95
CA ARG A 33 57.30 -77.12 87.62
C ARG A 33 56.94 -77.20 89.11
N LEU A 34 56.47 -78.35 89.54
CA LEU A 34 56.20 -78.69 90.92
C LEU A 34 57.42 -79.37 91.55
N ALA A 35 57.81 -78.91 92.74
CA ALA A 35 58.80 -79.56 93.58
C ALA A 35 58.12 -80.07 94.86
N ASP A 36 58.53 -81.24 95.31
CA ASP A 36 58.13 -81.82 96.59
C ASP A 36 59.37 -81.91 97.49
N ALA A 37 59.34 -81.25 98.64
CA ALA A 37 60.47 -81.10 99.57
C ALA A 37 61.82 -80.71 98.91
N GLY A 38 61.77 -79.90 97.85
CA GLY A 38 62.96 -79.44 97.12
C GLY A 38 63.42 -80.34 95.97
N ASN A 39 62.83 -81.52 95.78
CA ASN A 39 63.09 -82.42 94.65
C ASN A 39 61.98 -82.31 93.58
N PRO A 40 62.27 -82.59 92.30
CA PRO A 40 61.23 -82.59 91.26
C PRO A 40 60.14 -83.65 91.55
N ALA A 41 58.88 -83.23 91.62
CA ALA A 41 57.75 -84.12 91.93
C ALA A 41 57.49 -85.12 90.78
N ASN A 42 57.08 -86.35 91.11
CA ASN A 42 56.70 -87.39 90.13
C ASN A 42 55.42 -88.10 90.59
N GLY A 43 54.47 -88.30 89.68
CA GLY A 43 53.21 -89.00 89.97
C GLY A 43 51.98 -88.25 89.47
N VAL A 44 50.83 -88.53 90.06
CA VAL A 44 49.54 -87.94 89.69
C VAL A 44 49.05 -87.04 90.83
N TYR A 45 48.74 -85.79 90.50
CA TYR A 45 48.36 -84.74 91.45
C TYR A 45 47.05 -84.09 91.03
N ASP A 46 46.20 -83.73 91.99
CA ASP A 46 45.09 -82.81 91.71
C ASP A 46 45.59 -81.39 91.89
N LEU A 47 45.42 -80.57 90.86
CA LEU A 47 45.83 -79.17 90.86
C LEU A 47 44.59 -78.28 90.83
N ARG A 48 44.52 -77.36 91.78
CA ARG A 48 43.43 -76.40 91.92
C ARG A 48 43.94 -75.01 91.62
N PHE A 49 43.24 -74.31 90.74
CA PHE A 49 43.61 -73.01 90.23
C PHE A 49 42.53 -71.99 90.56
N THR A 50 42.92 -70.87 91.18
CA THR A 50 42.00 -69.79 91.55
C THR A 50 42.61 -68.46 91.12
N ILE A 51 41.80 -67.59 90.52
CA ILE A 51 42.22 -66.25 90.11
C ILE A 51 41.94 -65.26 91.22
N TYR A 52 42.93 -64.45 91.55
CA TYR A 52 42.89 -63.38 92.54
C TYR A 52 43.24 -62.02 91.93
N ASP A 53 42.85 -60.96 92.65
CA ASP A 53 43.14 -59.56 92.34
C ASP A 53 44.51 -59.05 92.84
N SER A 54 45.29 -59.89 93.54
CA SER A 54 46.54 -59.48 94.19
C SER A 54 47.48 -60.65 94.51
N THR A 55 48.79 -60.34 94.67
CA THR A 55 49.85 -61.31 95.04
C THR A 55 49.76 -61.81 96.50
N ASN A 56 49.20 -61.00 97.41
CA ASN A 56 49.28 -61.23 98.86
C ASN A 56 47.96 -61.83 99.42
N SER A 57 48.06 -62.51 100.57
CA SER A 57 46.90 -62.95 101.35
C SER A 57 46.61 -61.97 102.50
N PRO A 58 45.36 -61.50 102.68
CA PRO A 58 44.17 -61.86 101.90
C PRO A 58 44.05 -61.02 100.60
N GLY A 59 43.66 -61.69 99.51
CA GLY A 59 43.23 -61.07 98.26
C GLY A 59 41.85 -61.60 97.86
N THR A 60 41.13 -60.91 96.98
CA THR A 60 39.75 -61.29 96.59
C THR A 60 39.78 -62.35 95.49
N VAL A 61 38.97 -63.40 95.63
CA VAL A 61 38.76 -64.40 94.55
C VAL A 61 37.95 -63.75 93.43
N ILE A 62 38.52 -63.73 92.23
CA ILE A 62 37.87 -63.27 90.99
C ILE A 62 37.19 -64.44 90.26
N ALA A 63 37.82 -65.61 90.22
CA ALA A 63 37.27 -66.80 89.57
C ALA A 63 37.91 -68.11 90.05
N GLY A 64 37.20 -69.22 89.91
CA GLY A 64 37.60 -70.53 90.42
C GLY A 64 37.03 -70.86 91.80
N PRO A 65 37.44 -71.98 92.42
CA PRO A 65 38.53 -72.84 91.99
C PRO A 65 38.19 -73.72 90.78
N LEU A 66 39.08 -73.73 89.77
CA LEU A 66 39.10 -74.73 88.70
C LEU A 66 40.01 -75.88 89.13
N THR A 67 39.50 -77.11 89.19
CA THR A 67 40.29 -78.27 89.64
C THR A 67 40.57 -79.22 88.47
N ASN A 68 41.85 -79.39 88.15
CA ASN A 68 42.34 -80.37 87.19
C ASN A 68 42.73 -81.63 87.96
N ALA A 69 41.79 -82.56 88.06
CA ALA A 69 42.02 -83.83 88.73
C ALA A 69 42.96 -84.74 87.93
N ALA A 70 43.72 -85.56 88.63
CA ALA A 70 44.63 -86.56 88.07
C ALA A 70 45.65 -86.01 87.05
N THR A 71 46.21 -84.82 87.29
CA THR A 71 47.24 -84.24 86.43
C THR A 71 48.56 -84.99 86.58
N SER A 72 49.10 -85.52 85.48
CA SER A 72 50.40 -86.19 85.48
C SER A 72 51.54 -85.18 85.66
N VAL A 73 52.40 -85.43 86.64
CA VAL A 73 53.62 -84.67 86.90
C VAL A 73 54.82 -85.60 86.71
N SER A 74 55.74 -85.24 85.82
CA SER A 74 56.94 -86.03 85.55
C SER A 74 58.18 -85.15 85.57
N ASN A 75 59.17 -85.54 86.37
CA ASN A 75 60.38 -84.75 86.64
C ASN A 75 60.06 -83.30 87.05
N GLY A 76 59.02 -83.15 87.86
CA GLY A 76 58.45 -81.88 88.31
C GLY A 76 57.60 -81.15 87.28
N LEU A 77 57.62 -81.49 85.99
CA LEU A 77 56.88 -80.77 84.96
C LEU A 77 55.43 -81.25 84.86
N PHE A 78 54.50 -80.30 84.73
CA PHE A 78 53.09 -80.58 84.44
C PHE A 78 52.54 -79.58 83.41
N THR A 79 51.49 -80.01 82.72
CA THR A 79 50.70 -79.16 81.82
C THR A 79 49.24 -79.25 82.23
N ALA A 80 48.58 -78.12 82.40
CA ALA A 80 47.16 -78.02 82.71
C ALA A 80 46.47 -77.09 81.71
N THR A 81 45.27 -77.43 81.28
CA THR A 81 44.41 -76.51 80.52
C THR A 81 43.51 -75.78 81.50
N LEU A 82 43.54 -74.45 81.47
CA LEU A 82 42.78 -73.59 82.37
C LEU A 82 41.77 -72.78 81.57
N ASP A 83 40.50 -72.82 81.97
CA ASP A 83 39.44 -72.00 81.37
C ASP A 83 38.59 -71.39 82.48
N PHE A 84 38.71 -70.08 82.67
CA PHE A 84 37.94 -69.31 83.64
C PHE A 84 36.81 -68.51 82.98
N GLY A 85 36.62 -68.65 81.66
CA GLY A 85 35.71 -67.83 80.86
C GLY A 85 36.26 -66.45 80.51
N ALA A 86 35.64 -65.79 79.52
CA ALA A 86 36.11 -64.52 78.96
C ALA A 86 36.00 -63.34 79.94
N SER A 87 34.99 -63.35 80.83
CA SER A 87 34.67 -62.24 81.73
C SER A 87 35.76 -61.98 82.79
N VAL A 88 36.63 -62.95 83.04
CA VAL A 88 37.69 -62.85 84.05
C VAL A 88 38.87 -61.99 83.56
N PHE A 89 39.08 -61.95 82.25
CA PHE A 89 40.17 -61.23 81.59
C PHE A 89 39.70 -59.89 81.02
N ASP A 90 39.37 -58.95 81.92
CA ASP A 90 38.80 -57.63 81.61
C ASP A 90 39.85 -56.52 81.36
N GLY A 91 41.14 -56.87 81.37
CA GLY A 91 42.26 -55.93 81.23
C GLY A 91 42.95 -55.53 82.54
N ASN A 92 42.38 -55.87 83.71
CA ASN A 92 43.04 -55.69 85.00
C ASN A 92 44.06 -56.80 85.28
N ALA A 93 45.05 -56.53 86.14
CA ALA A 93 46.03 -57.55 86.55
C ALA A 93 45.35 -58.71 87.30
N ARG A 94 45.80 -59.94 87.02
CA ARG A 94 45.27 -61.19 87.59
C ARG A 94 46.39 -62.06 88.11
N TRP A 95 46.19 -62.66 89.27
CA TRP A 95 47.14 -63.58 89.89
C TRP A 95 46.54 -64.97 90.02
N LEU A 96 47.25 -65.98 89.53
CA LEU A 96 46.91 -67.39 89.61
C LEU A 96 47.46 -67.98 90.91
N GLU A 97 46.58 -68.36 91.81
CA GLU A 97 46.90 -69.27 92.91
C GLU A 97 46.82 -70.71 92.43
N ILE A 98 47.81 -71.52 92.83
CA ILE A 98 47.85 -72.95 92.55
C ILE A 98 47.88 -73.66 93.90
N ALA A 99 46.92 -74.53 94.15
CA ALA A 99 46.94 -75.41 95.30
C ALA A 99 47.04 -76.86 94.83
N VAL A 100 47.77 -77.69 95.56
CA VAL A 100 48.11 -79.06 95.15
C VAL A 100 47.81 -80.07 96.25
N GLN A 101 47.40 -81.29 95.87
CA GLN A 101 47.32 -82.45 96.75
C GLN A 101 47.84 -83.71 96.05
N THR A 102 48.45 -84.62 96.81
CA THR A 102 48.89 -85.95 96.36
C THR A 102 47.82 -87.00 96.65
N ASN A 103 47.50 -87.86 95.68
CA ASN A 103 47.02 -89.23 95.89
C ASN A 103 45.97 -89.42 97.02
N GLY A 104 44.85 -88.68 96.96
CA GLY A 104 43.73 -88.83 97.91
C GLY A 104 43.90 -88.15 99.28
N ALA A 105 44.88 -87.25 99.45
CA ALA A 105 44.99 -86.41 100.64
C ALA A 105 43.74 -85.52 100.83
N ALA A 106 43.39 -85.22 102.10
CA ALA A 106 42.12 -84.57 102.44
C ALA A 106 42.09 -83.04 102.23
N SER A 107 43.23 -82.39 101.99
CA SER A 107 43.30 -80.93 101.81
C SER A 107 44.35 -80.51 100.77
N PHE A 108 43.99 -79.46 100.01
CA PHE A 108 44.89 -78.81 99.06
C PHE A 108 45.86 -77.87 99.79
N THR A 109 47.15 -77.94 99.45
CA THR A 109 48.19 -77.01 99.95
C THR A 109 48.43 -75.90 98.92
N PRO A 110 48.19 -74.62 99.24
CA PRO A 110 48.46 -73.51 98.32
C PRO A 110 49.97 -73.26 98.15
N LEU A 111 50.40 -73.10 96.91
CA LEU A 111 51.77 -72.75 96.55
C LEU A 111 51.91 -71.23 96.57
N SER A 112 52.84 -70.74 97.40
CA SER A 112 53.12 -69.31 97.55
C SER A 112 54.47 -68.94 96.93
N PRO A 113 54.61 -67.76 96.29
CA PRO A 113 53.57 -66.74 96.04
C PRO A 113 52.66 -67.06 94.83
N ARG A 114 51.51 -66.38 94.73
CA ARG A 114 50.64 -66.44 93.54
C ARG A 114 51.34 -65.87 92.32
N GLN A 115 51.07 -66.40 91.14
CA GLN A 115 51.75 -66.01 89.90
C GLN A 115 50.96 -64.98 89.10
N LEU A 116 51.60 -63.89 88.67
CA LEU A 116 50.96 -62.91 87.79
C LEU A 116 50.70 -63.52 86.40
N LEU A 117 49.47 -63.39 85.90
CA LEU A 117 49.13 -63.72 84.52
C LEU A 117 49.46 -62.52 83.62
N THR A 118 50.56 -62.61 82.88
CA THR A 118 50.97 -61.57 81.93
C THR A 118 50.20 -61.70 80.61
N PRO A 119 49.69 -60.61 80.03
CA PRO A 119 49.05 -60.65 78.70
C PRO A 119 50.06 -61.08 77.62
N THR A 120 49.59 -61.79 76.60
CA THR A 120 50.42 -62.09 75.42
C THR A 120 50.70 -60.80 74.63
N PRO A 121 51.88 -60.63 74.00
CA PRO A 121 52.24 -59.37 73.32
C PRO A 121 51.24 -58.88 72.27
N TYR A 122 50.57 -59.79 71.55
CA TYR A 122 49.53 -59.45 70.57
C TYR A 122 48.23 -58.89 71.22
N ALA A 123 47.93 -59.26 72.47
CA ALA A 123 46.75 -58.76 73.19
C ALA A 123 46.82 -57.25 73.51
N ILE A 124 48.02 -56.65 73.52
CA ILE A 124 48.20 -55.21 73.73
C ILE A 124 47.56 -54.39 72.60
N GLN A 125 47.53 -54.92 71.36
CA GLN A 125 46.86 -54.25 70.24
C GLN A 125 45.32 -54.37 70.34
N ALA A 126 44.79 -55.40 71.00
CA ALA A 126 43.35 -55.57 71.20
C ALA A 126 42.76 -54.50 72.14
N ALA A 127 43.52 -54.02 73.13
CA ALA A 127 43.10 -52.90 73.98
C ALA A 127 42.93 -51.59 73.18
N LYS A 128 43.74 -51.38 72.14
CA LYS A 128 43.57 -50.24 71.22
C LYS A 128 42.33 -50.41 70.33
N ALA A 129 42.02 -51.64 69.92
CA ALA A 129 40.83 -51.95 69.12
C ALA A 129 39.51 -51.93 69.92
N ALA A 130 39.53 -52.15 71.24
CA ALA A 130 38.35 -52.06 72.09
C ALA A 130 37.70 -50.66 72.06
N SER A 131 38.46 -49.62 71.69
CA SER A 131 37.93 -48.26 71.46
C SER A 131 37.08 -48.11 70.19
N LEU A 132 37.06 -49.11 69.29
CA LEU A 132 36.31 -49.09 68.02
C LEU A 132 34.87 -49.65 68.13
N VAL A 133 34.47 -50.17 69.30
CA VAL A 133 33.13 -50.72 69.52
C VAL A 133 32.29 -49.67 70.25
N SER A 134 31.26 -49.13 69.61
CA SER A 134 30.40 -48.10 70.21
C SER A 134 29.57 -48.66 71.37
N PHE A 135 29.55 -47.97 72.51
CA PHE A 135 28.58 -48.19 73.57
C PHE A 135 27.15 -47.82 73.11
N PRO A 136 26.08 -48.35 73.74
CA PRO A 136 24.70 -47.95 73.43
C PRO A 136 24.56 -46.42 73.50
N ASN A 137 24.08 -45.82 72.41
CA ASN A 137 23.85 -44.36 72.25
C ASN A 137 25.12 -43.47 72.25
N ALA A 138 26.33 -44.01 72.12
CA ALA A 138 27.54 -43.21 71.92
C ALA A 138 27.95 -43.13 70.43
N PRO A 139 28.41 -41.98 69.93
CA PRO A 139 28.98 -41.87 68.59
C PRO A 139 30.32 -42.63 68.50
N LEU A 140 30.60 -43.21 67.33
CA LEU A 140 31.89 -43.81 66.99
C LEU A 140 32.71 -42.81 66.17
N ASP A 141 33.80 -42.32 66.76
CA ASP A 141 34.75 -41.42 66.10
C ASP A 141 36.00 -42.19 65.63
N LEU A 142 36.29 -42.14 64.34
CA LEU A 142 37.58 -42.54 63.77
C LEU A 142 38.47 -41.31 63.67
N THR A 143 39.65 -41.38 64.29
CA THR A 143 40.60 -40.28 64.34
C THR A 143 41.83 -40.53 63.48
N VAL A 144 42.37 -39.47 62.88
CA VAL A 144 43.65 -39.47 62.15
C VAL A 144 44.51 -38.37 62.77
N ASN A 145 45.73 -38.71 63.22
CA ASN A 145 46.61 -37.79 63.96
C ASN A 145 45.94 -37.09 65.16
N GLY A 146 45.04 -37.81 65.86
CA GLY A 146 44.33 -37.27 67.03
C GLY A 146 43.19 -36.29 66.71
N GLN A 147 42.83 -36.13 65.43
CA GLN A 147 41.70 -35.32 64.99
C GLN A 147 40.60 -36.22 64.45
N ARG A 148 39.33 -35.89 64.72
CA ARG A 148 38.19 -36.65 64.19
C ARG A 148 38.14 -36.52 62.67
N ALA A 149 38.14 -37.65 61.97
CA ALA A 149 38.08 -37.74 60.52
C ALA A 149 36.74 -38.32 60.01
N LEU A 150 36.14 -39.24 60.77
CA LEU A 150 34.80 -39.78 60.53
C LEU A 150 34.08 -39.99 61.85
N ARG A 151 32.81 -39.63 61.90
CA ARG A 151 31.89 -39.91 62.99
C ARG A 151 30.68 -40.66 62.46
N LEU A 152 30.37 -41.77 63.10
CA LEU A 152 29.12 -42.51 62.92
C LEU A 152 28.31 -42.36 64.19
N GLU A 153 27.15 -41.72 64.11
CA GLU A 153 26.28 -41.53 65.27
C GLU A 153 24.89 -42.12 65.03
N SER A 154 24.37 -42.80 66.04
CA SER A 154 23.01 -43.36 65.97
C SER A 154 21.99 -42.23 66.07
N SER A 155 21.01 -42.25 65.17
CA SER A 155 19.84 -41.37 65.23
C SER A 155 18.71 -41.93 66.10
N GLY A 156 18.82 -43.19 66.55
CA GLY A 156 17.73 -43.89 67.25
C GLY A 156 16.65 -44.51 66.34
N PHE A 157 16.71 -44.27 65.02
CA PHE A 157 15.70 -44.73 64.04
C PHE A 157 16.24 -45.76 63.03
N GLY A 158 17.42 -46.34 63.26
CA GLY A 158 18.04 -47.32 62.35
C GLY A 158 18.72 -46.73 61.11
N ALA A 159 18.76 -45.40 60.98
CA ALA A 159 19.49 -44.68 59.93
C ALA A 159 20.57 -43.80 60.57
N PRO A 160 21.82 -44.29 60.74
CA PRO A 160 22.89 -43.52 61.38
C PRO A 160 23.28 -42.30 60.54
N ASN A 161 23.75 -41.25 61.21
CA ASN A 161 24.38 -40.12 60.53
C ASN A 161 25.85 -40.45 60.24
N VAL A 162 26.32 -40.09 59.05
CA VAL A 162 27.72 -40.24 58.61
C VAL A 162 28.32 -38.85 58.46
N ILE A 163 29.24 -38.49 59.35
CA ILE A 163 29.85 -37.15 59.39
C ILE A 163 31.36 -37.28 59.21
N SER A 164 31.83 -37.06 57.98
CA SER A 164 33.23 -37.15 57.59
C SER A 164 33.87 -35.76 57.42
N GLY A 165 35.20 -35.71 57.37
CA GLY A 165 35.97 -34.48 57.18
C GLY A 165 36.34 -33.81 58.50
N SER A 166 36.39 -32.47 58.51
CA SER A 166 36.80 -31.70 59.67
C SER A 166 35.88 -31.91 60.89
N GLU A 167 36.44 -31.84 62.09
CA GLU A 167 35.70 -32.03 63.34
C GLU A 167 34.59 -30.98 63.60
N VAL A 168 34.60 -29.87 62.86
CA VAL A 168 33.57 -28.82 62.93
C VAL A 168 32.34 -29.12 62.08
N ASN A 169 32.37 -30.15 61.23
CA ASN A 169 31.18 -30.60 60.52
C ASN A 169 30.16 -31.18 61.51
N LEU A 170 28.87 -30.91 61.27
CA LEU A 170 27.82 -31.18 62.24
C LEU A 170 26.53 -31.65 61.55
N ALA A 171 25.92 -32.71 62.07
CA ALA A 171 24.49 -32.94 61.93
C ALA A 171 23.78 -32.44 63.19
N ASP A 172 22.66 -31.73 63.04
CA ASP A 172 21.94 -31.19 64.19
C ASP A 172 21.33 -32.29 65.06
N ALA A 173 21.08 -31.96 66.33
CA ALA A 173 20.46 -32.87 67.27
C ALA A 173 19.09 -33.36 66.76
N GLY A 174 18.88 -34.68 66.75
CA GLY A 174 17.65 -35.31 66.30
C GLY A 174 17.56 -35.54 64.79
N VAL A 175 18.56 -35.12 64.01
CA VAL A 175 18.62 -35.42 62.57
C VAL A 175 18.86 -36.92 62.35
N VAL A 176 18.12 -37.47 61.39
CA VAL A 176 18.12 -38.90 61.02
C VAL A 176 18.72 -39.08 59.63
N GLY A 177 19.69 -39.99 59.48
CA GLY A 177 20.25 -40.39 58.18
C GLY A 177 21.01 -39.29 57.42
N ALA A 178 21.59 -38.31 58.11
CA ALA A 178 22.42 -37.28 57.48
C ALA A 178 23.73 -37.85 56.90
N THR A 179 24.17 -37.30 55.78
CA THR A 179 25.48 -37.63 55.19
C THR A 179 26.29 -36.36 54.93
N ILE A 180 27.47 -36.27 55.52
CA ILE A 180 28.52 -35.31 55.15
C ILE A 180 29.72 -36.16 54.73
N ALA A 181 30.00 -36.24 53.42
CA ALA A 181 31.03 -37.15 52.90
C ALA A 181 32.48 -36.64 53.12
N GLY A 182 32.66 -35.35 53.42
CA GLY A 182 33.96 -34.77 53.77
C GLY A 182 33.95 -33.24 53.84
N GLY A 183 35.13 -32.64 53.73
CA GLY A 183 35.31 -31.19 53.72
C GLY A 183 35.23 -30.53 55.10
N GLY A 184 34.97 -29.23 55.11
CA GLY A 184 35.08 -28.35 56.27
C GLY A 184 36.53 -28.11 56.69
N ALA A 185 36.75 -27.15 57.59
CA ALA A 185 38.05 -26.86 58.16
C ALA A 185 37.95 -26.14 59.51
N LEU A 186 38.79 -26.53 60.46
CA LEU A 186 39.01 -25.76 61.69
C LEU A 186 39.70 -24.42 61.42
N ASN A 187 40.56 -24.37 60.40
CA ASN A 187 41.29 -23.17 60.01
C ASN A 187 41.72 -23.28 58.54
N TYR A 188 40.88 -22.78 57.64
CA TYR A 188 41.24 -22.58 56.24
C TYR A 188 41.17 -21.08 55.94
N ALA A 189 42.28 -20.50 55.50
CA ALA A 189 42.43 -19.06 55.29
C ALA A 189 42.07 -18.19 56.53
N GLY A 190 42.21 -18.71 57.75
CA GLY A 190 41.93 -17.98 59.00
C GLY A 190 40.51 -18.14 59.55
N TYR A 191 39.65 -18.93 58.90
CA TYR A 191 38.25 -19.11 59.29
C TYR A 191 37.92 -20.57 59.62
N VAL A 192 36.99 -20.74 60.55
CA VAL A 192 36.30 -22.01 60.79
C VAL A 192 35.21 -22.15 59.74
N SER A 193 35.22 -23.25 59.00
CA SER A 193 34.29 -23.50 57.91
C SER A 193 33.62 -24.86 58.10
N SER A 194 32.42 -24.87 58.68
CA SER A 194 31.65 -26.10 58.93
C SER A 194 30.67 -26.39 57.81
N ASN A 195 30.53 -27.66 57.44
CA ASN A 195 29.36 -28.15 56.73
C ASN A 195 28.30 -28.60 57.75
N ARG A 196 27.04 -28.26 57.52
CA ARG A 196 25.95 -28.53 58.46
C ARG A 196 24.74 -29.16 57.80
N VAL A 197 24.27 -30.29 58.34
CA VAL A 197 22.99 -30.90 57.97
C VAL A 197 22.01 -30.71 59.13
N SER A 198 20.90 -30.01 58.90
CA SER A 198 19.91 -29.69 59.94
C SER A 198 18.54 -30.35 59.77
N ALA A 199 18.39 -31.24 58.78
CA ALA A 199 17.15 -31.98 58.55
C ALA A 199 17.41 -33.41 58.09
N ASN A 200 16.40 -34.27 58.28
CA ASN A 200 16.51 -35.71 58.01
C ASN A 200 16.87 -36.01 56.55
N PHE A 201 17.75 -36.98 56.37
CA PHE A 201 18.26 -37.45 55.08
C PHE A 201 18.95 -36.38 54.23
N GLY A 202 19.36 -35.25 54.85
CA GLY A 202 20.15 -34.23 54.18
C GLY A 202 21.54 -34.72 53.82
N THR A 203 22.04 -34.32 52.65
CA THR A 203 23.34 -34.77 52.12
C THR A 203 24.22 -33.59 51.74
N ILE A 204 25.48 -33.62 52.16
CA ILE A 204 26.55 -32.74 51.73
C ILE A 204 27.71 -33.59 51.21
N GLY A 205 28.05 -33.46 49.92
CA GLY A 205 29.15 -34.23 49.32
C GLY A 205 30.56 -33.76 49.71
N GLY A 206 30.72 -32.51 50.16
CA GLY A 206 32.00 -31.97 50.61
C GLY A 206 32.02 -30.45 50.67
N GLY A 207 33.19 -29.86 50.42
CA GLY A 207 33.35 -28.40 50.37
C GLY A 207 33.41 -27.74 51.76
N PHE A 208 33.13 -26.45 51.86
CA PHE A 208 33.15 -25.72 53.13
C PHE A 208 31.98 -24.72 53.23
N LEU A 209 31.48 -24.45 54.45
CA LEU A 209 30.33 -23.56 54.71
C LEU A 209 29.00 -23.95 54.01
N ASN A 210 28.81 -25.22 53.66
CA ASN A 210 27.56 -25.69 53.05
C ASN A 210 26.50 -26.03 54.10
N LEU A 211 25.23 -25.73 53.82
CA LEU A 211 24.07 -26.01 54.66
C LEU A 211 23.01 -26.82 53.91
N SER A 212 22.65 -27.99 54.43
CA SER A 212 21.50 -28.78 53.97
C SER A 212 20.45 -28.83 55.08
N ALA A 213 19.34 -28.10 54.92
CA ALA A 213 18.37 -27.84 55.98
C ALA A 213 16.93 -28.30 55.69
N GLY A 214 16.66 -28.87 54.52
CA GLY A 214 15.35 -29.48 54.20
C GLY A 214 15.36 -31.01 54.26
N PHE A 215 14.18 -31.63 54.39
CA PHE A 215 14.05 -33.10 54.31
C PHE A 215 14.59 -33.61 52.97
N ALA A 216 15.53 -34.55 52.99
CA ALA A 216 16.18 -35.09 51.78
C ALA A 216 16.79 -34.01 50.86
N ALA A 217 17.17 -32.85 51.41
CA ALA A 217 17.88 -31.82 50.66
C ALA A 217 19.32 -32.27 50.33
N THR A 218 19.84 -31.84 49.19
CA THR A 218 21.19 -32.21 48.73
C THR A 218 22.03 -30.99 48.39
N VAL A 219 23.26 -30.97 48.90
CA VAL A 219 24.34 -30.10 48.44
C VAL A 219 25.49 -30.97 47.94
N GLY A 220 25.82 -30.96 46.65
CA GLY A 220 26.88 -31.83 46.11
C GLY A 220 28.29 -31.46 46.60
N GLY A 221 28.52 -30.20 47.00
CA GLY A 221 29.79 -29.70 47.54
C GLY A 221 29.94 -28.20 47.30
N GLY A 222 31.18 -27.72 47.16
CA GLY A 222 31.46 -26.30 46.88
C GLY A 222 31.59 -25.43 48.13
N ASP A 223 31.27 -24.16 48.02
CA ASP A 223 31.44 -23.16 49.08
C ASP A 223 30.15 -22.40 49.35
N GLU A 224 29.77 -22.19 50.62
CA GLU A 224 28.63 -21.34 51.02
C GLU A 224 27.27 -21.70 50.38
N ASN A 225 27.06 -22.94 49.95
CA ASN A 225 25.79 -23.34 49.32
C ASN A 225 24.74 -23.71 50.36
N VAL A 226 23.48 -23.30 50.14
CA VAL A 226 22.36 -23.54 51.03
C VAL A 226 21.23 -24.26 50.28
N SER A 227 20.85 -25.45 50.75
CA SER A 227 19.64 -26.14 50.30
C SER A 227 18.70 -26.32 51.48
N SER A 228 17.66 -25.49 51.60
CA SER A 228 16.91 -25.31 52.87
C SER A 228 15.49 -25.88 52.89
N ALA A 229 15.00 -26.44 51.78
CA ALA A 229 13.64 -26.97 51.69
C ALA A 229 13.59 -28.43 51.23
N ASN A 230 12.43 -29.07 51.38
CA ASN A 230 12.28 -30.50 51.14
C ASN A 230 12.61 -30.86 49.69
N TYR A 231 13.48 -31.86 49.48
CA TYR A 231 13.94 -32.33 48.17
C TYR A 231 14.66 -31.26 47.32
N ALA A 232 15.05 -30.14 47.91
CA ALA A 232 15.81 -29.10 47.22
C ALA A 232 17.24 -29.56 46.94
N THR A 233 17.78 -29.19 45.79
CA THR A 233 19.12 -29.62 45.35
C THR A 233 19.98 -28.42 44.95
N VAL A 234 21.20 -28.38 45.47
CA VAL A 234 22.30 -27.57 44.93
C VAL A 234 23.43 -28.53 44.54
N ALA A 235 23.71 -28.72 43.26
CA ALA A 235 24.72 -29.71 42.86
C ALA A 235 26.17 -29.26 43.19
N GLY A 236 26.41 -27.96 43.39
CA GLY A 236 27.69 -27.41 43.84
C GLY A 236 27.83 -25.91 43.55
N GLY A 237 29.06 -25.43 43.40
CA GLY A 237 29.36 -24.02 43.10
C GLY A 237 29.65 -23.19 44.35
N ARG A 238 29.41 -21.87 44.29
CA ARG A 238 29.64 -20.95 45.40
C ARG A 238 28.40 -20.11 45.72
N GLY A 239 28.01 -20.05 46.99
CA GLY A 239 26.96 -19.13 47.46
C GLY A 239 25.57 -19.37 46.85
N ASN A 240 25.30 -20.57 46.32
CA ASN A 240 24.02 -20.89 45.68
C ASN A 240 22.97 -21.27 46.72
N ILE A 241 21.74 -20.81 46.52
CA ILE A 241 20.62 -21.02 47.45
C ILE A 241 19.49 -21.74 46.73
N SER A 242 19.02 -22.86 47.28
CA SER A 242 17.78 -23.52 46.91
C SER A 242 16.84 -23.57 48.11
N SER A 243 15.77 -22.78 48.11
CA SER A 243 15.02 -22.45 49.33
C SER A 243 13.55 -22.89 49.35
N ASN A 244 13.08 -23.64 48.35
CA ASN A 244 11.70 -24.13 48.28
C ASN A 244 11.65 -25.59 47.79
N GLY A 245 10.50 -26.25 47.96
CA GLY A 245 10.35 -27.68 47.68
C GLY A 245 10.73 -28.02 46.24
N PHE A 246 11.53 -29.08 46.04
CA PHE A 246 12.01 -29.52 44.71
C PHE A 246 12.80 -28.49 43.89
N ALA A 247 13.16 -27.34 44.48
CA ALA A 247 13.93 -26.32 43.78
C ALA A 247 15.36 -26.82 43.50
N THR A 248 15.90 -26.49 42.33
CA THR A 248 17.21 -26.99 41.86
C THR A 248 18.12 -25.85 41.43
N VAL A 249 19.37 -25.88 41.90
CA VAL A 249 20.49 -25.13 41.34
C VAL A 249 21.57 -26.11 40.92
N ALA A 250 21.86 -26.21 39.62
CA ALA A 250 22.86 -27.17 39.12
C ALA A 250 24.32 -26.71 39.31
N GLY A 251 24.56 -25.44 39.66
CA GLY A 251 25.90 -24.91 39.98
C GLY A 251 26.00 -23.40 39.83
N GLY A 252 27.23 -22.90 39.66
CA GLY A 252 27.52 -21.48 39.42
C GLY A 252 27.86 -20.68 40.69
N ASP A 253 27.69 -19.35 40.63
CA ASP A 253 28.08 -18.40 41.68
C ASP A 253 26.90 -17.50 42.10
N TYR A 254 26.46 -17.56 43.36
CA TYR A 254 25.38 -16.75 43.92
C TYR A 254 24.02 -16.85 43.19
N ASN A 255 23.65 -18.03 42.72
CA ASN A 255 22.32 -18.26 42.16
C ASN A 255 21.29 -18.57 43.25
N THR A 256 20.02 -18.22 43.03
CA THR A 256 18.92 -18.50 43.96
C THR A 256 17.76 -19.16 43.23
N SER A 257 17.35 -20.35 43.67
CA SER A 257 16.09 -20.99 43.28
C SER A 257 15.15 -21.04 44.48
N GLY A 258 14.06 -20.27 44.46
CA GLY A 258 13.18 -20.06 45.61
C GLY A 258 11.68 -20.28 45.38
N GLY A 259 11.25 -20.63 44.17
CA GLY A 259 9.88 -21.08 43.88
C GLY A 259 9.74 -22.60 43.98
N LEU A 260 8.53 -23.12 44.19
CA LEU A 260 8.28 -24.57 44.23
C LEU A 260 8.67 -25.19 42.88
N GLY A 261 9.60 -26.14 42.85
CA GLY A 261 10.08 -26.77 41.61
C GLY A 261 10.88 -25.85 40.68
N ALA A 262 11.25 -24.65 41.13
CA ALA A 262 12.02 -23.72 40.32
C ALA A 262 13.44 -24.24 40.01
N THR A 263 13.97 -23.88 38.85
CA THR A 263 15.29 -24.36 38.39
C THR A 263 16.20 -23.21 37.98
N VAL A 264 17.47 -23.26 38.42
CA VAL A 264 18.57 -22.49 37.86
C VAL A 264 19.67 -23.45 37.40
N ALA A 265 19.90 -23.54 36.09
CA ALA A 265 20.88 -24.50 35.57
C ALA A 265 22.35 -24.04 35.76
N GLY A 266 22.60 -22.77 36.08
CA GLY A 266 23.94 -22.27 36.42
C GLY A 266 24.09 -20.76 36.26
N GLY A 267 25.31 -20.31 35.97
CA GLY A 267 25.62 -18.89 35.77
C GLY A 267 25.94 -18.14 37.06
N ARG A 268 25.71 -16.82 37.08
CA ARG A 268 26.04 -15.96 38.23
C ARG A 268 24.91 -15.00 38.59
N PHE A 269 24.58 -14.87 39.88
CA PHE A 269 23.53 -13.97 40.38
C PHE A 269 22.14 -14.17 39.76
N ASN A 270 21.82 -15.36 39.26
CA ASN A 270 20.52 -15.65 38.68
C ASN A 270 19.50 -15.99 39.76
N LYS A 271 18.24 -15.60 39.58
CA LYS A 271 17.15 -15.80 40.54
C LYS A 271 15.93 -16.42 39.86
N SER A 272 15.52 -17.61 40.28
CA SER A 272 14.24 -18.21 39.89
C SER A 272 13.34 -18.34 41.10
N THR A 273 12.34 -17.46 41.26
CA THR A 273 11.48 -17.41 42.45
C THR A 273 9.98 -17.61 42.19
N GLY A 274 9.54 -17.70 40.94
CA GLY A 274 8.20 -18.18 40.64
C GLY A 274 8.09 -19.70 40.74
N ASP A 275 6.91 -20.22 41.05
CA ASP A 275 6.67 -21.68 41.03
C ASP A 275 6.90 -22.24 39.63
N SER A 276 7.60 -23.36 39.52
CA SER A 276 8.04 -23.99 38.26
C SER A 276 8.84 -23.08 37.33
N ALA A 277 9.33 -21.93 37.82
CA ALA A 277 10.07 -20.99 36.99
C ALA A 277 11.49 -21.50 36.65
N THR A 278 11.99 -21.16 35.47
CA THR A 278 13.28 -21.66 34.98
C THR A 278 14.21 -20.53 34.55
N VAL A 279 15.44 -20.56 35.05
CA VAL A 279 16.57 -19.79 34.50
C VAL A 279 17.62 -20.75 33.95
N GLY A 280 17.84 -20.72 32.63
CA GLY A 280 18.81 -21.63 31.98
C GLY A 280 20.29 -21.28 32.26
N GLY A 281 20.60 -20.05 32.68
CA GLY A 281 21.96 -19.61 33.03
C GLY A 281 22.16 -18.11 32.86
N GLY A 282 23.41 -17.69 32.61
CA GLY A 282 23.76 -16.28 32.34
C GLY A 282 24.12 -15.46 33.57
N LEU A 283 23.98 -14.13 33.51
CA LEU A 283 24.33 -13.19 34.57
C LEU A 283 23.12 -12.35 35.00
N ARG A 284 22.75 -12.36 36.29
CA ARG A 284 21.69 -11.49 36.85
C ARG A 284 20.32 -11.64 36.19
N ASN A 285 19.99 -12.83 35.69
CA ASN A 285 18.67 -13.11 35.15
C ASN A 285 17.66 -13.46 36.25
N THR A 286 16.41 -13.05 36.09
CA THR A 286 15.36 -13.22 37.09
C THR A 286 14.08 -13.81 36.48
N SER A 287 13.56 -14.89 37.05
CA SER A 287 12.27 -15.50 36.69
C SER A 287 11.37 -15.52 37.92
N ASN A 288 10.45 -14.55 38.03
CA ASN A 288 9.60 -14.33 39.21
C ASN A 288 8.17 -14.84 39.04
N GLY A 289 7.65 -14.89 37.81
CA GLY A 289 6.28 -15.34 37.57
C GLY A 289 6.15 -16.87 37.67
N PRO A 290 5.00 -17.42 38.09
CA PRO A 290 4.74 -18.85 37.98
C PRO A 290 4.90 -19.32 36.53
N ASP A 291 5.51 -20.48 36.31
CA ASP A 291 5.80 -21.07 34.98
C ASP A 291 6.62 -20.15 34.04
N SER A 292 7.25 -19.11 34.58
CA SER A 292 8.05 -18.18 33.77
C SER A 292 9.39 -18.79 33.37
N THR A 293 9.94 -18.34 32.24
CA THR A 293 11.22 -18.84 31.74
C THR A 293 12.13 -17.71 31.29
N VAL A 294 13.38 -17.74 31.73
CA VAL A 294 14.50 -16.99 31.15
C VAL A 294 15.56 -17.97 30.69
N ALA A 295 15.72 -18.16 29.38
CA ALA A 295 16.64 -19.19 28.88
C ALA A 295 18.13 -18.84 29.14
N GLY A 296 18.50 -17.55 29.23
CA GLY A 296 19.85 -17.11 29.53
C GLY A 296 20.07 -15.61 29.32
N GLY A 297 21.31 -15.20 29.02
CA GLY A 297 21.68 -13.80 28.74
C GLY A 297 22.11 -13.01 29.98
N GLU A 298 21.96 -11.69 29.95
CA GLU A 298 22.33 -10.81 31.06
C GLU A 298 21.17 -9.87 31.45
N GLN A 299 20.89 -9.74 32.75
CA GLN A 299 19.91 -8.81 33.32
C GLN A 299 18.49 -8.94 32.75
N ASN A 300 18.09 -10.14 32.32
CA ASN A 300 16.74 -10.39 31.80
C ASN A 300 15.76 -10.70 32.95
N ALA A 301 14.50 -10.31 32.81
CA ALA A 301 13.47 -10.52 33.83
C ALA A 301 12.15 -11.06 33.24
N ALA A 302 11.68 -12.21 33.70
CA ALA A 302 10.34 -12.74 33.41
C ALA A 302 9.47 -12.70 34.68
N ASN A 303 8.58 -11.71 34.79
CA ASN A 303 7.81 -11.43 36.01
C ASN A 303 6.34 -11.89 35.95
N GLY A 304 5.77 -12.04 34.77
CA GLY A 304 4.37 -12.49 34.60
C GLY A 304 4.24 -14.01 34.64
N ALA A 305 3.03 -14.50 34.95
CA ALA A 305 2.75 -15.94 34.88
C ALA A 305 2.91 -16.44 33.44
N GLY A 306 3.68 -17.51 33.20
CA GLY A 306 4.02 -18.03 31.87
C GLY A 306 4.84 -17.08 31.00
N ALA A 307 5.38 -15.98 31.56
CA ALA A 307 6.17 -15.01 30.81
C ALA A 307 7.50 -15.64 30.35
N THR A 308 7.90 -15.36 29.11
CA THR A 308 9.12 -15.93 28.52
C THR A 308 10.09 -14.85 28.05
N VAL A 309 11.36 -14.99 28.42
CA VAL A 309 12.49 -14.27 27.81
C VAL A 309 13.48 -15.28 27.22
N GLY A 310 13.65 -15.28 25.90
CA GLY A 310 14.54 -16.24 25.23
C GLY A 310 16.04 -15.96 25.43
N GLY A 311 16.43 -14.76 25.84
CA GLY A 311 17.82 -14.39 26.13
C GLY A 311 18.09 -12.91 25.90
N GLY A 312 19.35 -12.54 25.62
CA GLY A 312 19.76 -11.16 25.31
C GLY A 312 20.20 -10.35 26.53
N LEU A 313 20.10 -9.02 26.45
CA LEU A 313 20.54 -8.09 27.50
C LEU A 313 19.36 -7.21 27.97
N GLN A 314 19.08 -7.16 29.27
CA GLN A 314 18.10 -6.23 29.86
C GLN A 314 16.66 -6.35 29.32
N ASN A 315 16.24 -7.53 28.88
CA ASN A 315 14.88 -7.76 28.40
C ASN A 315 13.92 -8.06 29.56
N VAL A 316 12.72 -7.49 29.52
CA VAL A 316 11.70 -7.61 30.57
C VAL A 316 10.39 -8.13 29.99
N SER A 317 9.86 -9.23 30.51
CA SER A 317 8.53 -9.74 30.19
C SER A 317 7.70 -9.84 31.48
N SER A 318 6.74 -8.95 31.68
CA SER A 318 5.98 -8.81 32.94
C SER A 318 4.49 -9.14 32.84
N GLY A 319 3.92 -9.21 31.63
CA GLY A 319 2.52 -9.59 31.45
C GLY A 319 2.30 -11.10 31.52
N SER A 320 1.07 -11.55 31.80
CA SER A 320 0.73 -12.98 31.75
C SER A 320 0.87 -13.50 30.33
N ALA A 321 1.56 -14.64 30.14
CA ALA A 321 1.92 -15.22 28.85
C ALA A 321 2.62 -14.24 27.88
N ALA A 322 3.25 -13.18 28.39
CA ALA A 322 3.99 -12.23 27.57
C ALA A 322 5.34 -12.82 27.12
N THR A 323 5.77 -12.47 25.92
CA THR A 323 7.00 -13.02 25.32
C THR A 323 7.95 -11.93 24.85
N VAL A 324 9.23 -12.07 25.19
CA VAL A 324 10.34 -11.38 24.55
C VAL A 324 11.33 -12.42 24.05
N SER A 325 11.43 -12.64 22.74
CA SER A 325 12.26 -13.73 22.22
C SER A 325 13.77 -13.47 22.40
N GLY A 326 14.20 -12.21 22.49
CA GLY A 326 15.61 -11.83 22.74
C GLY A 326 15.88 -10.35 22.47
N GLY A 327 17.14 -10.01 22.16
CA GLY A 327 17.55 -8.64 21.82
C GLY A 327 18.10 -7.85 23.02
N GLN A 328 17.99 -6.51 22.99
CA GLN A 328 18.49 -5.63 24.05
C GLN A 328 17.42 -4.67 24.57
N ALA A 329 17.22 -4.57 25.88
CA ALA A 329 16.35 -3.58 26.51
C ALA A 329 14.90 -3.58 25.96
N ASN A 330 14.38 -4.74 25.58
CA ASN A 330 12.98 -4.89 25.15
C ASN A 330 12.06 -5.15 26.34
N SER A 331 10.84 -4.62 26.31
CA SER A 331 9.87 -4.74 27.38
C SER A 331 8.50 -5.18 26.86
N SER A 332 7.93 -6.23 27.45
CA SER A 332 6.55 -6.68 27.20
C SER A 332 5.78 -6.72 28.53
N THR A 333 4.85 -5.78 28.76
CA THR A 333 4.32 -5.51 30.12
C THR A 333 2.89 -5.99 30.38
N THR A 334 2.13 -6.31 29.34
CA THR A 334 0.69 -6.64 29.42
C THR A 334 0.40 -8.04 28.90
N ASN A 335 -0.83 -8.53 29.10
CA ASN A 335 -1.15 -9.94 28.87
C ASN A 335 -1.01 -10.28 27.37
N TYR A 336 -0.39 -11.41 27.07
CA TYR A 336 -0.15 -11.91 25.71
C TYR A 336 0.64 -10.97 24.80
N ALA A 337 1.27 -9.93 25.35
CA ALA A 337 2.07 -9.00 24.57
C ALA A 337 3.37 -9.67 24.10
N THR A 338 3.77 -9.41 22.86
CA THR A 338 4.92 -10.05 22.23
C THR A 338 5.90 -9.02 21.67
N VAL A 339 7.20 -9.24 21.93
CA VAL A 339 8.31 -8.60 21.23
C VAL A 339 9.20 -9.68 20.63
N GLY A 340 9.26 -9.76 19.30
CA GLY A 340 10.06 -10.77 18.60
C GLY A 340 11.58 -10.57 18.71
N GLY A 341 12.05 -9.36 19.05
CA GLY A 341 13.47 -9.06 19.25
C GLY A 341 13.80 -7.58 19.05
N GLY A 342 15.02 -7.28 18.60
CA GLY A 342 15.48 -5.92 18.35
C GLY A 342 16.03 -5.22 19.61
N ALA A 343 16.00 -3.88 19.64
CA ALA A 343 16.48 -3.13 20.79
C ALA A 343 15.57 -1.97 21.21
N GLY A 344 15.31 -1.83 22.51
CA GLY A 344 14.53 -0.72 23.07
C GLY A 344 13.02 -0.76 22.79
N ASN A 345 12.47 -1.90 22.35
CA ASN A 345 11.06 -2.01 21.98
C ASN A 345 10.17 -2.19 23.21
N THR A 346 8.98 -1.57 23.24
CA THR A 346 8.03 -1.66 24.36
C THR A 346 6.62 -2.04 23.89
N SER A 347 6.20 -3.27 24.18
CA SER A 347 4.81 -3.73 23.98
C SER A 347 4.04 -3.69 25.30
N ARG A 348 2.95 -2.91 25.35
CA ARG A 348 2.17 -2.63 26.58
C ARG A 348 0.65 -2.56 26.37
N GLY A 349 0.14 -3.05 25.25
CA GLY A 349 -1.28 -3.33 25.05
C GLY A 349 -1.55 -4.83 25.20
N ASP A 350 -2.73 -5.22 25.68
CA ASP A 350 -3.09 -6.65 25.71
C ASP A 350 -3.09 -7.21 24.27
N TYR A 351 -2.47 -8.37 24.05
CA TYR A 351 -2.26 -8.98 22.72
C TYR A 351 -1.44 -8.11 21.73
N ALA A 352 -0.79 -7.05 22.19
CA ALA A 352 -0.02 -6.18 21.32
C ALA A 352 1.28 -6.87 20.86
N THR A 353 1.63 -6.70 19.59
CA THR A 353 2.80 -7.34 18.98
C THR A 353 3.76 -6.32 18.38
N ILE A 354 5.05 -6.50 18.66
CA ILE A 354 6.15 -5.85 17.95
C ILE A 354 7.01 -6.96 17.33
N GLY A 355 7.12 -7.00 16.00
CA GLY A 355 7.95 -8.01 15.32
C GLY A 355 9.45 -7.88 15.65
N GLY A 356 9.96 -6.64 15.75
CA GLY A 356 11.33 -6.33 16.13
C GLY A 356 11.67 -4.86 15.91
N GLY A 357 12.94 -4.54 15.59
CA GLY A 357 13.39 -3.17 15.26
C GLY A 357 14.00 -2.40 16.42
N TYR A 358 14.02 -1.07 16.34
CA TYR A 358 14.66 -0.17 17.31
C TYR A 358 13.64 0.83 17.90
N PHE A 359 13.52 0.88 19.23
CA PHE A 359 12.67 1.86 19.95
C PHE A 359 11.19 1.95 19.49
N ASN A 360 10.61 0.84 19.04
CA ASN A 360 9.19 0.79 18.70
C ASN A 360 8.32 0.66 19.96
N THR A 361 7.12 1.23 19.94
CA THR A 361 6.15 1.15 21.04
C THR A 361 4.79 0.72 20.54
N SER A 362 4.22 -0.34 21.10
CA SER A 362 2.84 -0.78 20.82
C SER A 362 2.03 -0.76 22.10
N SER A 363 1.02 0.11 22.20
CA SER A 363 0.31 0.37 23.47
C SER A 363 -1.20 0.12 23.42
N GLY A 364 -1.80 0.07 22.22
CA GLY A 364 -3.21 -0.28 22.08
C GLY A 364 -3.45 -1.78 22.21
N PRO A 365 -4.59 -2.24 22.76
CA PRO A 365 -4.95 -3.65 22.72
C PRO A 365 -5.02 -4.15 21.26
N PHE A 366 -4.50 -5.35 20.99
CA PHE A 366 -4.38 -5.93 19.65
C PHE A 366 -3.56 -5.09 18.65
N ALA A 367 -2.83 -4.07 19.11
CA ALA A 367 -2.06 -3.22 18.21
C ALA A 367 -0.79 -3.93 17.71
N PHE A 368 -0.40 -3.59 16.48
CA PHE A 368 0.69 -4.26 15.78
C PHE A 368 1.74 -3.27 15.26
N VAL A 369 3.01 -3.56 15.51
CA VAL A 369 4.14 -2.92 14.84
C VAL A 369 4.99 -4.00 14.18
N GLY A 370 5.08 -4.02 12.86
CA GLY A 370 5.87 -5.05 12.15
C GLY A 370 7.36 -4.96 12.43
N GLY A 371 7.90 -3.75 12.54
CA GLY A 371 9.31 -3.48 12.86
C GLY A 371 9.68 -2.02 12.62
N GLY A 372 10.93 -1.77 12.21
CA GLY A 372 11.43 -0.43 11.90
C GLY A 372 12.03 0.31 13.11
N ASP A 373 12.05 1.64 13.06
CA ASP A 373 12.67 2.50 14.07
C ASP A 373 11.65 3.55 14.58
N LEU A 374 11.50 3.68 15.90
CA LEU A 374 10.69 4.71 16.56
C LEU A 374 9.21 4.75 16.12
N ASN A 375 8.64 3.61 15.73
CA ASN A 375 7.23 3.52 15.38
C ASN A 375 6.34 3.35 16.62
N ILE A 376 5.19 4.00 16.64
CA ILE A 376 4.29 4.05 17.79
C ILE A 376 2.86 3.68 17.38
N THR A 377 2.24 2.73 18.05
CA THR A 377 0.79 2.46 17.97
C THR A 377 0.12 2.67 19.33
N ARG A 378 -1.04 3.34 19.35
CA ARG A 378 -1.84 3.57 20.57
C ARG A 378 -3.30 3.14 20.47
N GLY A 379 -3.89 3.14 19.27
CA GLY A 379 -5.30 2.78 19.09
C GLY A 379 -5.57 1.28 19.21
N TYR A 380 -6.82 0.92 19.51
CA TYR A 380 -7.29 -0.46 19.51
C TYR A 380 -7.18 -1.07 18.11
N ALA A 381 -6.56 -2.24 18.00
CA ALA A 381 -6.30 -2.93 16.74
C ALA A 381 -5.60 -2.06 15.66
N ALA A 382 -4.86 -1.02 16.09
CA ALA A 382 -4.10 -0.15 15.21
C ALA A 382 -2.83 -0.86 14.71
N ALA A 383 -2.50 -0.67 13.44
CA ALA A 383 -1.32 -1.31 12.84
C ALA A 383 -0.38 -0.29 12.20
N VAL A 384 0.93 -0.52 12.41
CA VAL A 384 2.03 0.10 11.67
C VAL A 384 2.87 -1.03 11.04
N GLY A 385 2.96 -1.07 9.71
CA GLY A 385 3.74 -2.10 9.02
C GLY A 385 5.24 -2.01 9.30
N GLY A 386 5.79 -0.79 9.38
CA GLY A 386 7.20 -0.54 9.71
C GLY A 386 7.64 0.89 9.42
N GLY A 387 8.88 1.09 8.99
CA GLY A 387 9.44 2.41 8.63
C GLY A 387 10.13 3.13 9.78
N TRP A 388 10.25 4.47 9.70
CA TRP A 388 10.91 5.30 10.70
C TRP A 388 9.96 6.39 11.24
N ARG A 389 9.79 6.48 12.56
CA ARG A 389 9.01 7.53 13.26
C ARG A 389 7.52 7.61 12.89
N ASN A 390 6.90 6.51 12.47
CA ASN A 390 5.47 6.52 12.17
C ASN A 390 4.63 6.36 13.45
N THR A 391 3.55 7.13 13.59
CA THR A 391 2.67 7.09 14.75
C THR A 391 1.22 6.86 14.33
N ASN A 392 0.59 5.81 14.84
CA ASN A 392 -0.83 5.55 14.64
C ASN A 392 -1.57 5.52 15.98
N CYS A 393 -2.35 6.56 16.25
CA CYS A 393 -3.10 6.71 17.48
C CYS A 393 -4.58 6.31 17.37
N ALA A 394 -5.09 5.98 16.18
CA ALA A 394 -6.51 5.72 15.93
C ALA A 394 -6.87 4.23 15.98
N ASP A 395 -8.09 3.95 16.43
CA ASP A 395 -8.63 2.59 16.42
C ASP A 395 -8.86 2.10 14.98
N TYR A 396 -8.55 0.82 14.74
CA TYR A 396 -8.72 0.14 13.44
C TYR A 396 -8.01 0.79 12.25
N ALA A 397 -7.12 1.75 12.49
CA ALA A 397 -6.39 2.45 11.46
C ALA A 397 -5.14 1.66 11.03
N PHE A 398 -4.74 1.85 9.76
CA PHE A 398 -3.57 1.19 9.18
C PHE A 398 -2.57 2.21 8.64
N LEU A 399 -1.31 2.07 9.05
CA LEU A 399 -0.18 2.84 8.53
C LEU A 399 0.84 1.87 7.92
N GLY A 400 0.95 1.80 6.60
CA GLY A 400 1.77 0.81 5.91
C GLY A 400 3.27 0.94 6.18
N GLY A 401 3.80 2.16 6.25
CA GLY A 401 5.19 2.44 6.63
C GLY A 401 5.63 3.86 6.26
N GLY A 402 6.90 4.01 5.86
CA GLY A 402 7.48 5.29 5.43
C GLY A 402 8.21 6.05 6.55
N PHE A 403 8.28 7.37 6.44
CA PHE A 403 8.96 8.25 7.40
C PHE A 403 8.00 9.26 8.02
N GLN A 404 7.93 9.33 9.34
CA GLN A 404 7.26 10.40 10.10
C GLN A 404 5.76 10.60 9.80
N ASN A 405 5.05 9.56 9.38
CA ASN A 405 3.61 9.65 9.13
C ASN A 405 2.82 9.58 10.45
N LEU A 406 1.69 10.29 10.53
CA LEU A 406 0.87 10.41 11.74
C LEU A 406 -0.62 10.20 11.44
N ILE A 407 -1.24 9.23 12.10
CA ILE A 407 -2.70 9.12 12.20
C ILE A 407 -3.09 9.51 13.64
N GLN A 408 -3.92 10.53 13.79
CA GLN A 408 -4.33 11.06 15.10
C GLN A 408 -5.42 10.21 15.75
N SER A 409 -5.67 10.41 17.05
CA SER A 409 -6.53 9.53 17.86
C SER A 409 -8.00 9.44 17.41
N ASN A 410 -8.55 10.50 16.80
CA ASN A 410 -9.95 10.53 16.37
C ASN A 410 -10.15 10.04 14.93
N SER A 411 -9.12 9.46 14.31
CA SER A 411 -9.10 9.08 12.90
C SER A 411 -9.42 7.60 12.68
N GLN A 412 -10.53 7.10 13.26
CA GLN A 412 -10.89 5.68 13.17
C GLN A 412 -10.98 5.20 11.72
N TYR A 413 -10.48 3.99 11.44
CA TYR A 413 -10.41 3.40 10.09
C TYR A 413 -9.61 4.21 9.05
N ALA A 414 -8.79 5.18 9.48
CA ALA A 414 -7.95 5.92 8.56
C ALA A 414 -6.81 5.04 8.01
N VAL A 415 -6.39 5.35 6.79
CA VAL A 415 -5.33 4.63 6.10
C VAL A 415 -4.25 5.59 5.59
N ILE A 416 -3.00 5.37 6.00
CA ILE A 416 -1.84 5.93 5.31
C ILE A 416 -1.05 4.75 4.74
N SER A 417 -1.03 4.58 3.41
CA SER A 417 -0.31 3.44 2.81
C SER A 417 1.22 3.55 2.94
N GLY A 418 1.75 4.78 3.01
CA GLY A 418 3.18 5.05 3.21
C GLY A 418 3.55 6.52 2.97
N GLY A 419 4.81 6.79 2.63
CA GLY A 419 5.28 8.12 2.27
C GLY A 419 6.04 8.85 3.38
N ASN A 420 6.12 10.18 3.31
CA ASN A 420 6.91 11.02 4.20
C ASN A 420 6.04 12.10 4.87
N SER A 421 6.00 12.18 6.19
CA SER A 421 5.36 13.27 6.94
C SER A 421 3.88 13.51 6.60
N ASN A 422 3.15 12.46 6.19
CA ASN A 422 1.71 12.56 5.94
C ASN A 422 0.93 12.53 7.25
N VAL A 423 -0.16 13.29 7.34
CA VAL A 423 -0.96 13.43 8.56
C VAL A 423 -2.45 13.29 8.27
N ILE A 424 -3.13 12.40 8.99
CA ILE A 424 -4.60 12.30 8.99
C ILE A 424 -5.12 12.64 10.40
N ALA A 425 -6.11 13.52 10.45
CA ALA A 425 -6.74 14.01 11.67
C ALA A 425 -8.25 13.70 11.77
N ASP A 426 -8.82 12.90 10.85
CA ASP A 426 -10.24 12.52 10.89
C ASP A 426 -10.52 11.09 10.39
N ALA A 427 -11.71 10.58 10.69
CA ALA A 427 -12.12 9.20 10.45
C ALA A 427 -12.33 8.87 8.97
N GLN A 428 -12.09 7.61 8.61
CA GLN A 428 -12.31 7.04 7.26
C GLN A 428 -11.57 7.78 6.14
N ALA A 429 -10.58 8.59 6.48
CA ALA A 429 -9.76 9.31 5.52
C ALA A 429 -8.59 8.45 5.04
N THR A 430 -8.18 8.64 3.78
CA THR A 430 -7.09 7.86 3.17
C THR A 430 -6.03 8.76 2.55
N ILE A 431 -4.77 8.50 2.85
CA ILE A 431 -3.61 9.02 2.10
C ILE A 431 -2.88 7.83 1.49
N ALA A 432 -2.93 7.68 0.17
CA ALA A 432 -2.30 6.54 -0.52
C ALA A 432 -0.77 6.65 -0.62
N GLY A 433 -0.18 7.81 -0.34
CA GLY A 433 1.27 8.01 -0.30
C GLY A 433 1.69 9.47 -0.42
N GLY A 434 2.91 9.72 -0.88
CA GLY A 434 3.44 11.06 -1.11
C GLY A 434 4.13 11.68 0.11
N ALA A 435 4.33 13.00 0.10
CA ALA A 435 5.07 13.72 1.14
C ALA A 435 4.32 14.94 1.68
N GLN A 436 4.26 15.11 3.00
CA GLN A 436 3.66 16.28 3.66
C GLN A 436 2.18 16.51 3.30
N ASN A 437 1.44 15.45 2.96
CA ASN A 437 0.01 15.54 2.70
C ASN A 437 -0.78 15.55 4.01
N ARG A 438 -1.85 16.35 4.10
CA ARG A 438 -2.58 16.57 5.35
C ARG A 438 -4.10 16.57 5.16
N ILE A 439 -4.80 15.68 5.86
CA ILE A 439 -6.26 15.71 5.99
C ILE A 439 -6.60 16.17 7.40
N GLN A 440 -7.26 17.32 7.54
CA GLN A 440 -7.56 17.96 8.81
C GLN A 440 -8.86 17.45 9.47
N ALA A 441 -9.09 17.83 10.73
CA ALA A 441 -10.26 17.41 11.50
C ALA A 441 -11.58 17.93 10.89
N GLY A 442 -12.62 17.10 10.84
CA GLY A 442 -13.91 17.39 10.19
C GLY A 442 -13.94 17.04 8.69
N ALA A 443 -12.86 16.52 8.10
CA ALA A 443 -12.80 16.10 6.70
C ALA A 443 -12.94 14.57 6.52
N SER A 444 -13.89 13.93 7.22
CA SER A 444 -14.14 12.49 7.10
C SER A 444 -14.45 12.04 5.65
N ASN A 445 -14.17 10.77 5.36
CA ASN A 445 -14.28 10.15 4.03
C ASN A 445 -13.46 10.84 2.92
N SER A 446 -12.46 11.62 3.29
CA SER A 446 -11.62 12.33 2.30
C SER A 446 -10.41 11.52 1.87
N ILE A 447 -9.96 11.73 0.63
CA ILE A 447 -8.89 10.95 0.01
C ILE A 447 -7.81 11.88 -0.55
N ILE A 448 -6.54 11.58 -0.28
CA ILE A 448 -5.41 12.12 -1.05
C ILE A 448 -4.67 10.94 -1.68
N CYS A 449 -4.70 10.83 -3.01
CA CYS A 449 -4.09 9.70 -3.73
C CYS A 449 -2.56 9.77 -3.81
N GLY A 450 -1.94 10.91 -3.47
CA GLY A 450 -0.48 11.07 -3.42
C GLY A 450 -0.01 12.53 -3.53
N GLY A 451 1.20 12.73 -4.06
CA GLY A 451 1.77 14.07 -4.28
C GLY A 451 2.51 14.66 -3.08
N THR A 452 2.80 15.95 -3.13
CA THR A 452 3.58 16.67 -2.11
C THR A 452 2.84 17.90 -1.61
N ILE A 453 2.76 18.11 -0.29
CA ILE A 453 2.16 19.32 0.34
C ILE A 453 0.66 19.51 0.00
N ASN A 454 -0.09 18.44 -0.29
CA ASN A 454 -1.54 18.57 -0.54
C ASN A 454 -2.32 18.61 0.78
N ALA A 455 -3.33 19.47 0.89
CA ALA A 455 -4.11 19.63 2.11
C ALA A 455 -5.63 19.64 1.87
N ILE A 456 -6.35 18.87 2.67
CA ILE A 456 -7.81 18.98 2.80
C ILE A 456 -8.10 19.60 4.17
N GLY A 457 -8.69 20.79 4.15
CA GLY A 457 -8.99 21.62 5.31
C GLY A 457 -10.10 21.08 6.19
N SER A 458 -10.29 21.68 7.36
CA SER A 458 -11.28 21.22 8.33
C SER A 458 -12.72 21.31 7.83
N ASN A 459 -13.60 20.40 8.24
CA ASN A 459 -15.01 20.34 7.81
C ASN A 459 -15.25 20.13 6.29
N ALA A 460 -14.23 19.81 5.50
CA ALA A 460 -14.34 19.55 4.05
C ALA A 460 -14.66 18.07 3.76
N LEU A 461 -15.79 17.57 4.27
CA LEU A 461 -16.23 16.17 4.19
C LEU A 461 -16.31 15.65 2.75
N ASN A 462 -16.02 14.36 2.54
CA ASN A 462 -16.14 13.67 1.24
C ASN A 462 -15.32 14.33 0.11
N SER A 463 -14.15 14.88 0.43
CA SER A 463 -13.32 15.59 -0.54
C SER A 463 -12.16 14.72 -1.05
N THR A 464 -11.70 14.93 -2.28
CA THR A 464 -10.63 14.10 -2.86
C THR A 464 -9.57 14.94 -3.56
N ILE A 465 -8.28 14.68 -3.32
CA ILE A 465 -7.16 15.20 -4.11
C ILE A 465 -6.44 14.03 -4.81
N GLY A 466 -6.42 14.00 -6.13
CA GLY A 466 -5.80 12.97 -6.96
C GLY A 466 -4.26 12.96 -6.93
N GLY A 467 -3.62 14.04 -6.50
CA GLY A 467 -2.16 14.15 -6.34
C GLY A 467 -1.64 15.54 -6.67
N GLY A 468 -0.35 15.67 -7.01
CA GLY A 468 0.28 16.94 -7.40
C GLY A 468 1.06 17.64 -6.27
N LEU A 469 1.43 18.91 -6.46
CA LEU A 469 2.20 19.72 -5.51
C LEU A 469 1.35 20.89 -4.98
N ASP A 470 1.17 20.99 -3.66
CA ASP A 470 0.51 22.14 -3.01
C ASP A 470 -0.91 22.42 -3.52
N ASN A 471 -1.76 21.39 -3.56
CA ASN A 471 -3.18 21.54 -3.80
C ASN A 471 -3.94 21.65 -2.47
N GLN A 472 -4.85 22.62 -2.38
CA GLN A 472 -5.57 22.90 -1.12
C GLN A 472 -7.08 22.97 -1.32
N ILE A 473 -7.80 22.06 -0.67
CA ILE A 473 -9.25 22.18 -0.45
C ILE A 473 -9.42 22.89 0.89
N GLN A 474 -9.96 24.11 0.90
CA GLN A 474 -10.04 24.90 2.14
C GLN A 474 -11.17 24.43 3.07
N ALA A 475 -11.17 24.95 4.29
CA ALA A 475 -12.12 24.54 5.33
C ALA A 475 -13.59 24.76 4.93
N GLY A 476 -14.45 23.78 5.22
CA GLY A 476 -15.89 23.81 4.96
C GLY A 476 -16.31 23.49 3.53
N ALA A 477 -15.37 23.24 2.62
CA ALA A 477 -15.65 22.92 1.22
C ALA A 477 -16.00 21.43 1.02
N ALA A 478 -17.13 20.98 1.56
CA ALA A 478 -17.57 19.59 1.43
C ALA A 478 -17.82 19.18 -0.03
N PHE A 479 -17.61 17.89 -0.34
CA PHE A 479 -17.78 17.28 -1.67
C PHE A 479 -16.87 17.87 -2.76
N SER A 480 -15.73 18.44 -2.38
CA SER A 480 -14.78 19.03 -3.32
C SER A 480 -13.79 17.99 -3.85
N LEU A 481 -13.49 18.02 -5.14
CA LEU A 481 -12.44 17.18 -5.73
C LEU A 481 -11.30 18.12 -6.19
N ILE A 482 -10.04 17.64 -6.29
CA ILE A 482 -8.91 18.19 -7.06
C ILE A 482 -8.23 17.02 -7.78
N GLY A 483 -8.31 16.93 -9.10
CA GLY A 483 -7.80 15.80 -9.91
C GLY A 483 -6.27 15.70 -9.98
N GLY A 484 -5.54 16.81 -9.76
CA GLY A 484 -4.09 16.91 -9.73
C GLY A 484 -3.56 18.25 -10.28
N GLY A 485 -2.32 18.64 -9.97
CA GLY A 485 -1.72 19.90 -10.44
C GLY A 485 -0.76 20.57 -9.45
N ALA A 486 -0.36 21.82 -9.73
CA ALA A 486 0.42 22.67 -8.82
C ALA A 486 -0.24 24.05 -8.66
N ILE A 487 -0.54 24.48 -7.43
CA ILE A 487 -1.20 25.76 -7.07
C ILE A 487 -2.68 25.86 -7.54
N ASN A 488 -3.60 25.15 -6.87
CA ASN A 488 -5.06 25.26 -7.04
C ASN A 488 -5.77 25.51 -5.68
N SER A 489 -6.76 26.42 -5.59
CA SER A 489 -7.47 26.79 -4.34
C SER A 489 -8.98 27.05 -4.57
N ILE A 490 -9.88 26.86 -3.58
CA ILE A 490 -11.32 27.29 -3.62
C ILE A 490 -11.89 27.71 -2.21
N GLN A 491 -12.71 28.79 -2.15
CA GLN A 491 -13.69 29.30 -1.12
C GLN A 491 -14.68 30.30 -1.79
N THR A 492 -15.91 30.70 -1.33
CA THR A 492 -16.75 30.35 -0.12
C THR A 492 -18.27 30.16 -0.39
N ASN A 493 -18.91 29.28 0.43
CA ASN A 493 -20.27 28.66 0.38
C ASN A 493 -20.48 27.52 -0.64
N ALA A 494 -19.46 26.68 -0.82
CA ALA A 494 -19.43 25.57 -1.77
C ALA A 494 -20.55 24.51 -1.62
N ALA A 495 -21.47 24.48 -2.57
CA ALA A 495 -21.75 23.26 -3.34
C ALA A 495 -21.47 23.60 -4.82
N TYR A 496 -21.19 22.63 -5.70
CA TYR A 496 -20.55 22.91 -7.00
C TYR A 496 -19.06 23.31 -6.80
N ALA A 497 -18.16 22.32 -6.86
CA ALA A 497 -16.72 22.53 -6.81
C ALA A 497 -16.04 21.81 -7.99
N THR A 498 -15.06 22.47 -8.62
CA THR A 498 -14.46 22.02 -9.88
C THR A 498 -12.93 22.25 -9.95
N ILE A 499 -12.25 21.65 -10.94
CA ILE A 499 -10.80 21.32 -10.95
C ILE A 499 -10.13 21.31 -12.33
N SER A 500 -9.27 22.30 -12.61
CA SER A 500 -9.03 22.68 -14.03
C SER A 500 -7.62 22.54 -14.51
N GLY A 501 -6.61 22.46 -13.64
CA GLY A 501 -5.23 22.29 -14.10
C GLY A 501 -4.15 22.68 -13.12
N GLY A 502 -2.94 22.98 -13.64
CA GLY A 502 -1.68 23.35 -12.95
C GLY A 502 -1.61 24.84 -12.56
N ILE A 503 -0.54 25.61 -12.85
CA ILE A 503 -0.43 27.04 -12.44
C ILE A 503 -1.50 27.93 -13.13
N LEU A 504 -2.68 28.01 -12.50
CA LEU A 504 -3.99 28.19 -13.12
C LEU A 504 -5.08 28.01 -12.12
N ASN A 505 -6.09 28.87 -12.16
CA ASN A 505 -7.05 28.86 -11.09
C ASN A 505 -8.43 29.21 -11.60
N HIS A 506 -9.46 28.73 -10.91
CA HIS A 506 -10.87 29.10 -11.11
C HIS A 506 -11.70 28.76 -9.87
N ILE A 507 -12.53 29.72 -9.44
CA ILE A 507 -13.15 29.88 -8.10
C ILE A 507 -14.31 30.90 -8.15
N ASP A 508 -15.13 31.05 -7.08
CA ASP A 508 -16.14 32.13 -6.88
C ASP A 508 -16.51 32.48 -5.40
N ALA A 509 -17.47 33.40 -5.15
CA ALA A 509 -18.26 33.52 -3.90
C ALA A 509 -19.78 33.21 -4.07
N GLN A 510 -20.28 32.36 -3.16
CA GLN A 510 -21.62 31.73 -3.01
C GLN A 510 -21.99 30.61 -4.01
N ALA A 511 -20.99 29.80 -4.34
CA ALA A 511 -21.03 28.67 -5.25
C ALA A 511 -22.22 27.73 -5.01
N ASN A 512 -23.16 27.81 -5.95
CA ASN A 512 -23.97 26.72 -6.42
C ASN A 512 -23.99 26.87 -7.97
N ASP A 513 -22.83 26.72 -8.64
CA ASP A 513 -22.56 26.73 -10.09
C ASP A 513 -21.05 26.50 -10.24
N ALA A 514 -20.56 25.36 -10.76
CA ALA A 514 -19.11 25.20 -10.91
C ALA A 514 -18.74 24.28 -12.08
N THR A 515 -17.96 24.85 -13.00
CA THR A 515 -17.36 24.16 -14.13
C THR A 515 -15.97 24.71 -14.39
N ILE A 516 -15.16 23.86 -14.99
CA ILE A 516 -13.75 24.04 -15.16
C ILE A 516 -13.36 23.10 -16.27
N ALA A 517 -12.37 23.52 -17.06
CA ALA A 517 -11.81 22.67 -18.07
C ALA A 517 -10.44 23.07 -18.64
N GLY A 518 -9.53 23.75 -17.92
CA GLY A 518 -8.16 23.77 -18.42
C GLY A 518 -7.12 24.60 -17.69
N GLY A 519 -5.87 24.40 -18.18
CA GLY A 519 -4.61 25.10 -17.85
C GLY A 519 -4.39 26.52 -18.45
N ALA A 520 -3.17 27.12 -18.42
CA ALA A 520 -2.77 28.50 -17.94
C ALA A 520 -3.75 29.72 -18.03
N ALA A 521 -4.12 30.37 -16.90
CA ALA A 521 -4.95 31.59 -16.65
C ALA A 521 -6.42 31.73 -17.23
N ASN A 522 -7.45 31.07 -16.68
CA ASN A 522 -8.88 31.28 -17.06
C ASN A 522 -9.75 31.83 -15.89
N ALA A 523 -10.84 32.58 -16.15
CA ALA A 523 -11.68 33.19 -15.10
C ALA A 523 -13.18 33.27 -15.46
N VAL A 524 -14.05 33.19 -14.46
CA VAL A 524 -15.51 33.43 -14.55
C VAL A 524 -15.87 34.53 -13.55
N GLY A 525 -16.64 35.54 -13.97
CA GLY A 525 -16.95 36.73 -13.17
C GLY A 525 -18.16 36.60 -12.22
N PRO A 526 -18.34 37.53 -11.27
CA PRO A 526 -19.46 37.56 -10.34
C PRO A 526 -20.86 37.49 -11.00
N ARG A 527 -21.77 36.69 -10.41
CA ARG A 527 -23.18 36.49 -10.81
C ARG A 527 -23.39 35.84 -12.19
N ALA A 528 -22.43 35.08 -12.69
CA ALA A 528 -22.52 34.33 -13.94
C ALA A 528 -23.13 32.93 -13.73
N GLN A 529 -24.44 32.86 -13.51
CA GLN A 529 -25.16 31.60 -13.26
C GLN A 529 -25.08 30.65 -14.47
N TYR A 530 -24.87 29.35 -14.24
CA TYR A 530 -24.81 28.28 -15.25
C TYR A 530 -23.71 28.42 -16.33
N SER A 531 -22.66 29.22 -16.14
CA SER A 531 -21.62 29.46 -17.17
C SER A 531 -20.52 28.38 -17.22
N VAL A 532 -19.97 28.13 -18.42
CA VAL A 532 -18.98 27.05 -18.69
C VAL A 532 -17.78 27.54 -19.52
N ILE A 533 -16.55 27.25 -19.07
CA ILE A 533 -15.32 27.29 -19.89
C ILE A 533 -14.81 25.86 -20.03
N ALA A 534 -14.76 25.33 -21.25
CA ALA A 534 -14.36 23.96 -21.60
C ALA A 534 -12.84 23.80 -21.96
N GLY A 535 -12.02 24.87 -21.83
CA GLY A 535 -10.54 24.79 -21.70
C GLY A 535 -9.75 25.93 -22.34
N GLY A 536 -8.42 25.78 -22.47
CA GLY A 536 -7.55 26.76 -23.16
C GLY A 536 -6.90 27.83 -22.27
N THR A 537 -6.33 28.91 -22.83
CA THR A 537 -5.52 29.91 -22.09
C THR A 537 -6.07 31.33 -22.26
N GLY A 538 -6.29 32.06 -21.15
CA GLY A 538 -6.70 33.46 -21.18
C GLY A 538 -8.16 33.69 -21.58
N ASN A 539 -9.05 32.71 -21.40
CA ASN A 539 -10.47 32.85 -21.73
C ASN A 539 -11.26 33.49 -20.56
N THR A 540 -12.22 34.37 -20.87
CA THR A 540 -12.98 35.14 -19.88
C THR A 540 -14.48 35.20 -20.20
N ILE A 541 -15.31 34.91 -19.20
CA ILE A 541 -16.75 35.22 -19.19
C ILE A 541 -16.99 36.33 -18.16
N GLY A 542 -17.52 37.48 -18.62
CA GLY A 542 -17.74 38.68 -17.81
C GLY A 542 -18.88 38.57 -16.79
N THR A 543 -19.14 39.65 -16.05
CA THR A 543 -20.20 39.72 -15.02
C THR A 543 -21.61 39.73 -15.61
N SER A 544 -22.58 39.18 -14.86
CA SER A 544 -24.01 39.16 -15.24
C SER A 544 -24.30 38.46 -16.57
N VAL A 545 -23.50 37.45 -16.91
CA VAL A 545 -23.71 36.56 -18.07
C VAL A 545 -24.38 35.28 -17.59
N GLU A 546 -25.68 35.12 -17.84
CA GLU A 546 -26.40 33.88 -17.56
C GLU A 546 -26.14 32.87 -18.70
N SER A 547 -25.73 31.64 -18.36
CA SER A 547 -25.51 30.53 -19.28
C SER A 547 -24.52 30.80 -20.44
N GLY A 548 -23.45 31.57 -20.20
CA GLY A 548 -22.40 31.81 -21.19
C GLY A 548 -21.49 30.59 -21.38
N THR A 549 -21.12 30.26 -22.62
CA THR A 549 -20.28 29.08 -22.91
C THR A 549 -19.07 29.42 -23.79
N ILE A 550 -17.85 29.09 -23.32
CA ILE A 550 -16.63 29.07 -24.15
C ILE A 550 -16.11 27.64 -24.25
N GLY A 551 -16.10 27.06 -25.46
CA GLY A 551 -15.69 25.67 -25.71
C GLY A 551 -14.18 25.38 -25.58
N GLY A 552 -13.31 26.41 -25.62
CA GLY A 552 -11.85 26.25 -25.52
C GLY A 552 -11.06 27.41 -26.14
N GLY A 553 -9.76 27.21 -26.41
CA GLY A 553 -8.95 28.13 -27.24
C GLY A 553 -8.12 29.17 -26.46
N ARG A 554 -7.68 30.26 -27.13
CA ARG A 554 -6.84 31.30 -26.51
C ARG A 554 -7.48 32.68 -26.60
N GLU A 555 -7.49 33.44 -25.51
CA GLU A 555 -7.95 34.85 -25.46
C GLU A 555 -9.38 35.07 -25.99
N ASN A 556 -10.31 34.12 -25.79
CA ASN A 556 -11.73 34.31 -26.15
C ASN A 556 -12.50 35.03 -25.03
N MET A 557 -13.45 35.90 -25.41
CA MET A 557 -14.17 36.75 -24.46
C MET A 557 -15.67 36.83 -24.77
N ILE A 558 -16.48 36.53 -23.75
CA ILE A 558 -17.91 36.90 -23.71
C ILE A 558 -18.04 37.99 -22.65
N ASP A 559 -18.39 39.19 -23.09
CA ASP A 559 -18.47 40.38 -22.24
C ASP A 559 -19.83 40.49 -21.52
N THR A 560 -19.98 41.51 -20.68
CA THR A 560 -21.12 41.71 -19.76
C THR A 560 -22.48 41.75 -20.46
N ASN A 561 -23.51 41.21 -19.80
CA ASN A 561 -24.91 41.17 -20.28
C ASN A 561 -25.19 40.42 -21.61
N ALA A 562 -24.22 39.65 -22.14
CA ALA A 562 -24.44 38.80 -23.32
C ALA A 562 -25.05 37.43 -22.94
N TRP A 563 -26.33 37.41 -22.56
CA TRP A 563 -27.01 36.21 -22.06
C TRP A 563 -27.10 35.09 -23.11
N TRP A 564 -26.87 33.84 -22.70
CA TRP A 564 -26.85 32.65 -23.58
C TRP A 564 -25.89 32.74 -24.78
N ALA A 565 -24.85 33.58 -24.71
CA ALA A 565 -23.85 33.69 -25.76
C ALA A 565 -22.90 32.49 -25.77
N THR A 566 -22.46 32.08 -26.96
CA THR A 566 -21.58 30.92 -27.14
C THR A 566 -20.38 31.23 -28.04
N ILE A 567 -19.18 30.90 -27.57
CA ILE A 567 -17.96 30.81 -28.38
C ILE A 567 -17.49 29.36 -28.40
N GLY A 568 -17.51 28.70 -29.55
CA GLY A 568 -17.10 27.28 -29.66
C GLY A 568 -15.61 27.04 -29.39
N GLY A 569 -14.75 28.03 -29.62
CA GLY A 569 -13.30 27.97 -29.36
C GLY A 569 -12.51 28.98 -30.22
N GLY A 570 -11.23 28.68 -30.51
CA GLY A 570 -10.40 29.49 -31.43
C GLY A 570 -9.48 30.50 -30.75
N TYR A 571 -9.04 31.54 -31.46
CA TYR A 571 -8.13 32.58 -30.95
C TYR A 571 -8.76 33.97 -31.06
N ARG A 572 -8.86 34.72 -29.95
CA ARG A 572 -9.33 36.12 -29.94
C ARG A 572 -10.75 36.35 -30.48
N ASN A 573 -11.67 35.41 -30.30
CA ASN A 573 -13.07 35.65 -30.64
C ASN A 573 -13.75 36.44 -29.53
N THR A 574 -14.58 37.43 -29.88
CA THR A 574 -15.22 38.34 -28.91
C THR A 574 -16.69 38.58 -29.23
N ILE A 575 -17.52 38.44 -28.21
CA ILE A 575 -18.92 38.90 -28.20
C ILE A 575 -19.00 40.05 -27.18
N LEU A 576 -19.28 41.25 -27.67
CA LEU A 576 -19.39 42.48 -26.86
C LEU A 576 -20.76 42.59 -26.15
N PRO A 577 -20.95 43.58 -25.24
CA PRO A 577 -22.14 43.66 -24.41
C PRO A 577 -23.47 43.67 -25.17
N ASP A 578 -24.53 43.15 -24.54
CA ASP A 578 -25.89 43.04 -25.11
C ASP A 578 -25.99 42.19 -26.40
N GLY A 579 -24.97 41.37 -26.69
CA GLY A 579 -24.96 40.36 -27.74
C GLY A 579 -25.68 39.06 -27.36
N SER A 580 -26.88 39.15 -26.78
CA SER A 580 -27.60 37.97 -26.29
C SER A 580 -27.93 36.99 -27.42
N TRP A 581 -27.82 35.69 -27.13
CA TRP A 581 -27.97 34.56 -28.08
C TRP A 581 -26.98 34.57 -29.27
N ALA A 582 -25.96 35.43 -29.24
CA ALA A 582 -24.95 35.46 -30.29
C ALA A 582 -24.05 34.22 -30.24
N THR A 583 -23.62 33.75 -31.40
CA THR A 583 -22.78 32.56 -31.53
C THR A 583 -21.58 32.82 -32.44
N ILE A 584 -20.37 32.56 -31.93
CA ILE A 584 -19.16 32.40 -32.73
C ILE A 584 -18.71 30.94 -32.65
N SER A 585 -18.87 30.16 -33.71
CA SER A 585 -18.54 28.72 -33.65
C SER A 585 -17.03 28.43 -33.52
N GLY A 586 -16.16 29.39 -33.86
CA GLY A 586 -14.70 29.29 -33.71
C GLY A 586 -13.93 30.29 -34.59
N GLY A 587 -12.71 29.94 -35.01
CA GLY A 587 -11.88 30.77 -35.89
C GLY A 587 -10.97 31.74 -35.14
N GLU A 588 -10.53 32.80 -35.82
CA GLU A 588 -9.59 33.78 -35.27
C GLU A 588 -10.08 35.22 -35.45
N SER A 589 -10.05 36.00 -34.37
CA SER A 589 -10.36 37.43 -34.35
C SER A 589 -11.75 37.77 -34.93
N ASN A 590 -12.75 36.91 -34.73
CA ASN A 590 -14.13 37.20 -35.11
C ASN A 590 -14.82 38.05 -34.02
N LEU A 591 -15.63 39.01 -34.44
CA LEU A 591 -16.24 40.00 -33.56
C LEU A 591 -17.74 40.15 -33.83
N ILE A 592 -18.54 40.03 -32.77
CA ILE A 592 -19.94 40.45 -32.75
C ILE A 592 -20.02 41.65 -31.79
N GLU A 593 -20.39 42.81 -32.34
CA GLU A 593 -20.46 44.06 -31.59
C GLU A 593 -21.76 44.22 -30.78
N THR A 594 -21.83 45.31 -30.02
CA THR A 594 -22.90 45.61 -29.07
C THR A 594 -24.30 45.59 -29.72
N ASN A 595 -25.28 45.00 -29.02
CA ASN A 595 -26.68 44.92 -29.46
C ASN A 595 -26.93 44.16 -30.79
N ALA A 596 -25.98 43.36 -31.26
CA ALA A 596 -26.17 42.45 -32.41
C ALA A 596 -26.74 41.10 -31.95
N GLN A 597 -27.95 41.12 -31.39
CA GLN A 597 -28.60 39.94 -30.80
C GLN A 597 -28.82 38.83 -31.84
N ALA A 598 -28.64 37.58 -31.42
CA ALA A 598 -28.78 36.37 -32.26
C ALA A 598 -27.95 36.39 -33.55
N ALA A 599 -26.88 37.20 -33.61
CA ALA A 599 -25.95 37.18 -34.72
C ALA A 599 -25.08 35.91 -34.68
N VAL A 600 -24.74 35.40 -35.87
CA VAL A 600 -23.95 34.17 -35.99
C VAL A 600 -22.74 34.40 -36.88
N VAL A 601 -21.56 34.03 -36.36
CA VAL A 601 -20.33 33.87 -37.14
C VAL A 601 -19.87 32.42 -37.03
N SER A 602 -20.03 31.65 -38.11
CA SER A 602 -19.73 30.21 -38.09
C SER A 602 -18.22 29.88 -38.13
N GLY A 603 -17.34 30.88 -38.17
CA GLY A 603 -15.87 30.73 -38.08
C GLY A 603 -15.10 31.71 -38.97
N GLY A 604 -13.89 31.33 -39.38
CA GLY A 604 -13.05 32.13 -40.28
C GLY A 604 -12.13 33.12 -39.55
N PHE A 605 -11.61 34.11 -40.28
CA PHE A 605 -10.66 35.11 -39.77
C PHE A 605 -11.18 36.54 -40.02
N LEU A 606 -11.17 37.38 -38.98
CA LEU A 606 -11.58 38.79 -39.04
C LEU A 606 -13.00 39.04 -39.55
N ASN A 607 -13.94 38.13 -39.33
CA ASN A 607 -15.34 38.40 -39.66
C ASN A 607 -15.99 39.27 -38.58
N LYS A 608 -16.80 40.24 -39.01
CA LYS A 608 -17.38 41.25 -38.12
C LYS A 608 -18.87 41.47 -38.39
N VAL A 609 -19.68 41.33 -37.35
CA VAL A 609 -21.06 41.83 -37.33
C VAL A 609 -21.09 43.06 -36.45
N GLU A 610 -21.37 44.22 -37.06
CA GLU A 610 -21.37 45.51 -36.37
C GLU A 610 -22.67 45.75 -35.58
N ALA A 611 -22.63 46.78 -34.72
CA ALA A 611 -23.70 47.11 -33.79
C ALA A 611 -25.10 47.18 -34.44
N ASN A 612 -26.12 46.80 -33.65
CA ASN A 612 -27.54 46.82 -34.03
C ASN A 612 -27.90 45.97 -35.29
N SER A 613 -27.04 45.06 -35.72
CA SER A 613 -27.27 44.20 -36.90
C SER A 613 -27.74 42.80 -36.50
N GLY A 614 -28.76 42.74 -35.63
CA GLY A 614 -29.29 41.48 -35.09
C GLY A 614 -29.78 40.50 -36.17
N TYR A 615 -29.83 39.21 -35.80
CA TYR A 615 -30.24 38.10 -36.68
C TYR A 615 -29.42 37.95 -37.97
N SER A 616 -28.25 38.58 -38.04
CA SER A 616 -27.37 38.52 -39.22
C SER A 616 -26.42 37.34 -39.15
N ILE A 617 -26.03 36.82 -40.31
CA ILE A 617 -25.23 35.60 -40.42
C ILE A 617 -24.01 35.84 -41.31
N ILE A 618 -22.83 35.52 -40.78
CA ILE A 618 -21.62 35.30 -41.57
C ILE A 618 -21.26 33.80 -41.48
N GLY A 619 -21.39 33.08 -42.59
CA GLY A 619 -21.09 31.64 -42.64
C GLY A 619 -19.59 31.28 -42.51
N GLY A 620 -18.71 32.27 -42.52
CA GLY A 620 -17.26 32.14 -42.33
C GLY A 620 -16.45 33.00 -43.31
N GLY A 621 -15.24 32.57 -43.64
CA GLY A 621 -14.37 33.25 -44.63
C GLY A 621 -13.38 34.23 -44.01
N TRP A 622 -12.91 35.19 -44.81
CA TRP A 622 -11.87 36.16 -44.44
C TRP A 622 -12.37 37.59 -44.59
N ALA A 623 -12.36 38.34 -43.50
CA ALA A 623 -12.66 39.78 -43.48
C ALA A 623 -14.04 40.16 -44.06
N ASN A 624 -15.08 39.35 -43.83
CA ASN A 624 -16.44 39.70 -44.20
C ASN A 624 -17.08 40.59 -43.13
N ILE A 625 -17.80 41.62 -43.56
CA ILE A 625 -18.37 42.63 -42.66
C ILE A 625 -19.85 42.85 -42.96
N ILE A 626 -20.70 42.67 -41.95
CA ILE A 626 -22.08 43.16 -41.96
C ILE A 626 -22.08 44.45 -41.13
N GLN A 627 -22.29 45.58 -41.80
CA GLN A 627 -22.17 46.90 -41.19
C GLN A 627 -23.42 47.30 -40.42
N THR A 628 -23.26 48.33 -39.60
CA THR A 628 -24.24 48.81 -38.61
C THR A 628 -25.68 48.92 -39.16
N ASN A 629 -26.67 48.48 -38.36
CA ASN A 629 -28.11 48.48 -38.68
C ASN A 629 -28.52 47.60 -39.89
N ALA A 630 -27.71 46.64 -40.34
CA ALA A 630 -28.06 45.75 -41.45
C ALA A 630 -28.73 44.45 -40.93
N ILE A 631 -29.92 44.58 -40.33
CA ILE A 631 -30.65 43.45 -39.70
C ILE A 631 -31.04 42.41 -40.76
N PHE A 632 -30.96 41.11 -40.39
CA PHE A 632 -31.24 39.96 -41.26
C PHE A 632 -30.33 39.85 -42.50
N ALA A 633 -29.19 40.52 -42.49
CA ALA A 633 -28.21 40.41 -43.58
C ALA A 633 -27.49 39.06 -43.54
N THR A 634 -27.13 38.54 -44.72
CA THR A 634 -26.41 37.26 -44.82
C THR A 634 -25.20 37.39 -45.73
N ILE A 635 -24.04 36.97 -45.22
CA ILE A 635 -22.85 36.66 -46.02
C ILE A 635 -22.54 35.19 -45.81
N SER A 636 -22.78 34.33 -46.81
CA SER A 636 -22.55 32.89 -46.62
C SER A 636 -21.07 32.51 -46.51
N GLY A 637 -20.14 33.39 -46.92
CA GLY A 637 -18.70 33.23 -46.77
C GLY A 637 -17.90 34.11 -47.74
N GLY A 638 -16.70 33.65 -48.13
CA GLY A 638 -15.84 34.34 -49.10
C GLY A 638 -14.86 35.32 -48.45
N MET A 639 -14.40 36.31 -49.23
CA MET A 639 -13.32 37.22 -48.85
C MET A 639 -13.66 38.69 -49.10
N ASN A 640 -13.57 39.54 -48.07
CA ASN A 640 -13.84 40.99 -48.17
C ASN A 640 -15.24 41.35 -48.70
N ASN A 641 -16.26 40.58 -48.34
CA ASN A 641 -17.62 40.92 -48.70
C ASN A 641 -18.22 41.88 -47.67
N VAL A 642 -18.95 42.88 -48.13
CA VAL A 642 -19.52 43.92 -47.26
C VAL A 642 -21.02 44.08 -47.53
N VAL A 643 -21.82 43.90 -46.48
CA VAL A 643 -23.19 44.43 -46.46
C VAL A 643 -23.15 45.81 -45.83
N ALA A 644 -23.61 46.82 -46.57
CA ALA A 644 -23.49 48.22 -46.15
C ALA A 644 -24.53 48.61 -45.07
N PRO A 645 -24.41 49.77 -44.40
CA PRO A 645 -25.30 50.14 -43.31
C PRO A 645 -26.75 50.27 -43.78
N ASN A 646 -27.71 49.90 -42.93
CA ASN A 646 -29.16 49.93 -43.20
C ASN A 646 -29.62 49.06 -44.38
N SER A 647 -28.79 48.12 -44.85
CA SER A 647 -29.11 47.23 -46.00
C SER A 647 -29.86 45.98 -45.52
N TRP A 648 -31.10 46.16 -45.05
CA TRP A 648 -31.89 45.05 -44.49
C TRP A 648 -32.12 43.95 -45.53
N PHE A 649 -32.03 42.69 -45.09
CA PHE A 649 -32.20 41.49 -45.94
C PHE A 649 -31.24 41.39 -47.14
N ALA A 650 -30.14 42.15 -47.14
CA ALA A 650 -29.12 42.05 -48.18
C ALA A 650 -28.36 40.72 -48.08
N THR A 651 -28.06 40.13 -49.23
CA THR A 651 -27.45 38.80 -49.32
C THR A 651 -26.23 38.78 -50.23
N ILE A 652 -25.13 38.24 -49.71
CA ILE A 652 -23.94 37.89 -50.48
C ILE A 652 -23.72 36.37 -50.29
N PRO A 653 -23.99 35.54 -51.30
CA PRO A 653 -23.83 34.08 -51.18
C PRO A 653 -22.35 33.63 -51.12
N GLY A 654 -21.39 34.55 -51.30
CA GLY A 654 -19.96 34.27 -51.24
C GLY A 654 -19.18 35.10 -52.26
N GLY A 655 -18.02 34.58 -52.68
CA GLY A 655 -17.15 35.27 -53.63
C GLY A 655 -16.21 36.28 -52.96
N SER A 656 -15.73 37.27 -53.70
CA SER A 656 -14.77 38.24 -53.17
C SER A 656 -15.04 39.69 -53.57
N ASN A 657 -14.84 40.60 -52.63
CA ASN A 657 -15.00 42.04 -52.81
C ASN A 657 -16.42 42.45 -53.27
N ASN A 658 -17.45 41.68 -52.92
CA ASN A 658 -18.83 42.04 -53.25
C ASN A 658 -19.40 43.05 -52.25
N ALA A 659 -20.28 43.93 -52.72
CA ALA A 659 -21.01 44.87 -51.87
C ALA A 659 -22.50 44.80 -52.14
N ALA A 660 -23.28 44.56 -51.09
CA ALA A 660 -24.74 44.59 -51.13
C ALA A 660 -25.20 45.76 -50.24
N SER A 661 -25.62 46.86 -50.88
CA SER A 661 -25.96 48.13 -50.20
C SER A 661 -27.42 48.51 -50.33
N GLY A 662 -28.17 47.86 -51.22
CA GLY A 662 -29.62 48.03 -51.32
C GLY A 662 -30.36 47.15 -50.31
N VAL A 663 -31.51 47.63 -49.82
CA VAL A 663 -32.47 46.76 -49.13
C VAL A 663 -32.94 45.68 -50.11
N PHE A 664 -32.99 44.42 -49.67
CA PHE A 664 -33.26 43.24 -50.52
C PHE A 664 -32.28 43.03 -51.69
N SER A 665 -31.05 43.55 -51.61
CA SER A 665 -30.06 43.37 -52.69
C SER A 665 -29.33 42.02 -52.64
N PHE A 666 -28.88 41.56 -53.80
CA PHE A 666 -28.14 40.32 -54.00
C PHE A 666 -26.88 40.57 -54.84
N ALA A 667 -25.70 40.35 -54.28
CA ALA A 667 -24.42 40.53 -54.99
C ALA A 667 -23.59 39.23 -54.96
N ALA A 668 -23.27 38.67 -56.13
CA ALA A 668 -22.55 37.40 -56.23
C ALA A 668 -21.40 37.43 -57.25
N GLY A 669 -20.30 36.76 -56.91
CA GLY A 669 -19.14 36.60 -57.79
C GLY A 669 -17.90 37.37 -57.31
N ARG A 670 -17.24 38.12 -58.19
CA ARG A 670 -16.12 39.00 -57.81
C ARG A 670 -16.41 40.44 -58.19
N SER A 671 -16.33 41.34 -57.21
CA SER A 671 -16.53 42.78 -57.38
C SER A 671 -17.93 43.14 -57.91
N ALA A 672 -18.96 42.37 -57.53
CA ALA A 672 -20.37 42.69 -57.77
C ALA A 672 -20.86 43.73 -56.75
N LYS A 673 -21.45 44.83 -57.23
CA LYS A 673 -21.94 45.94 -56.40
C LYS A 673 -23.45 46.15 -56.62
N ALA A 674 -24.26 45.56 -55.75
CA ALA A 674 -25.71 45.71 -55.75
C ALA A 674 -26.10 46.91 -54.86
N LEU A 675 -26.04 48.12 -55.44
CA LEU A 675 -26.12 49.36 -54.69
C LEU A 675 -27.56 49.87 -54.47
N GLN A 676 -28.49 49.54 -55.38
CA GLN A 676 -29.88 49.97 -55.27
C GLN A 676 -30.79 48.86 -54.72
N ALA A 677 -31.95 49.24 -54.18
CA ALA A 677 -32.91 48.30 -53.62
C ALA A 677 -33.42 47.28 -54.67
N GLY A 678 -33.54 46.02 -54.25
CA GLY A 678 -34.06 44.92 -55.07
C GLY A 678 -33.17 44.49 -56.24
N THR A 679 -31.89 44.89 -56.26
CA THR A 679 -30.97 44.57 -57.37
C THR A 679 -30.30 43.22 -57.20
N PHE A 680 -30.12 42.51 -58.32
CA PHE A 680 -29.42 41.23 -58.43
C PHE A 680 -28.22 41.42 -59.37
N VAL A 681 -27.01 41.41 -58.82
CA VAL A 681 -25.78 41.64 -59.58
C VAL A 681 -24.90 40.40 -59.55
N TRP A 682 -24.66 39.82 -60.72
CA TRP A 682 -23.75 38.70 -60.92
C TRP A 682 -22.54 39.15 -61.73
N ALA A 683 -21.35 38.94 -61.18
CA ALA A 683 -20.10 39.32 -61.82
C ALA A 683 -19.17 38.10 -61.93
N ASP A 684 -18.62 37.87 -63.12
CA ASP A 684 -17.59 36.84 -63.34
C ASP A 684 -16.29 37.11 -62.54
N SER A 685 -15.26 36.30 -62.76
CA SER A 685 -13.99 36.36 -62.02
C SER A 685 -13.14 37.62 -62.27
N THR A 686 -13.58 38.55 -63.12
CA THR A 686 -12.86 39.79 -63.42
C THR A 686 -12.83 40.71 -62.20
N ASP A 687 -11.66 41.23 -61.83
CA ASP A 687 -11.48 42.06 -60.65
C ASP A 687 -11.74 43.55 -60.92
N VAL A 688 -12.94 43.86 -61.37
CA VAL A 688 -13.39 45.22 -61.66
C VAL A 688 -14.80 45.36 -61.12
N ASP A 689 -15.14 46.53 -60.58
CA ASP A 689 -16.48 46.77 -60.07
C ASP A 689 -17.53 46.67 -61.19
N PHE A 690 -18.54 45.85 -60.96
CA PHE A 690 -19.74 45.79 -61.79
C PHE A 690 -20.94 46.20 -60.95
N VAL A 691 -21.54 47.33 -61.31
CA VAL A 691 -22.40 48.12 -60.44
C VAL A 691 -23.81 48.18 -61.02
N SER A 692 -24.81 47.93 -60.19
CA SER A 692 -26.21 48.18 -60.56
C SER A 692 -26.45 49.67 -60.81
N THR A 693 -27.36 49.97 -61.73
CA THR A 693 -27.63 51.33 -62.20
C THR A 693 -29.00 51.86 -61.77
N THR A 694 -29.94 50.98 -61.46
CA THR A 694 -31.30 51.33 -61.03
C THR A 694 -31.88 50.32 -60.04
N THR A 695 -32.99 50.65 -59.38
CA THR A 695 -33.72 49.71 -58.51
C THR A 695 -34.35 48.55 -59.30
N ASN A 696 -34.51 47.39 -58.66
CA ASN A 696 -35.13 46.18 -59.22
C ASN A 696 -34.49 45.69 -60.54
N GLU A 697 -33.17 45.82 -60.66
CA GLU A 697 -32.39 45.43 -61.83
C GLU A 697 -31.79 44.02 -61.67
N PHE A 698 -31.72 43.25 -62.77
CA PHE A 698 -30.88 42.05 -62.87
C PHE A 698 -29.70 42.33 -63.82
N SER A 699 -28.52 42.53 -63.25
CA SER A 699 -27.29 42.84 -64.00
C SER A 699 -26.36 41.64 -64.00
N VAL A 700 -25.89 41.23 -65.19
CA VAL A 700 -24.94 40.11 -65.37
C VAL A 700 -23.73 40.55 -66.17
N ARG A 701 -22.52 40.39 -65.60
CA ARG A 701 -21.25 40.46 -66.33
C ARG A 701 -20.65 39.06 -66.47
N ALA A 702 -20.66 38.54 -67.70
CA ALA A 702 -20.04 37.28 -68.06
C ALA A 702 -19.21 37.44 -69.36
N THR A 703 -17.92 37.76 -69.20
CA THR A 703 -16.99 38.01 -70.32
C THR A 703 -16.79 36.81 -71.25
N GLY A 704 -17.01 35.59 -70.75
CA GLY A 704 -17.04 34.34 -71.54
C GLY A 704 -18.36 34.07 -72.27
N GLY A 705 -19.35 34.93 -72.11
CA GLY A 705 -20.69 34.77 -72.67
C GLY A 705 -21.72 34.20 -71.69
N VAL A 706 -22.98 34.20 -72.10
CA VAL A 706 -24.15 33.71 -71.33
C VAL A 706 -24.85 32.62 -72.13
N ARG A 707 -25.32 31.57 -71.47
CA ARG A 707 -26.14 30.51 -72.09
C ARG A 707 -27.41 30.27 -71.28
N PHE A 708 -28.53 30.14 -71.97
CA PHE A 708 -29.80 29.68 -71.42
C PHE A 708 -30.23 28.42 -72.18
N VAL A 709 -30.23 27.28 -71.50
CA VAL A 709 -30.61 25.99 -72.07
C VAL A 709 -32.01 25.63 -71.57
N SER A 710 -32.93 25.35 -72.49
CA SER A 710 -34.32 24.99 -72.18
C SER A 710 -34.67 23.54 -72.51
N GLY A 711 -33.78 22.82 -73.20
CA GLY A 711 -33.97 21.39 -73.50
C GLY A 711 -32.65 20.67 -73.76
N VAL A 712 -32.58 19.39 -73.36
CA VAL A 712 -31.45 18.49 -73.59
C VAL A 712 -31.94 17.14 -74.14
N ASP A 713 -31.08 16.44 -74.87
CA ASP A 713 -31.33 15.05 -75.26
C ASP A 713 -31.12 14.06 -74.10
N SER A 714 -31.31 12.76 -74.37
CA SER A 714 -31.10 11.70 -73.37
C SER A 714 -29.65 11.55 -72.88
N ASN A 715 -28.68 12.16 -73.58
CA ASN A 715 -27.27 12.22 -73.18
C ASN A 715 -26.91 13.54 -72.47
N GLY A 716 -27.88 14.44 -72.29
CA GLY A 716 -27.68 15.74 -71.65
C GLY A 716 -27.09 16.82 -72.57
N LEU A 717 -27.02 16.58 -73.89
CA LEU A 717 -26.57 17.61 -74.85
C LEU A 717 -27.68 18.63 -75.08
N PRO A 718 -27.39 19.95 -75.07
CA PRO A 718 -28.39 20.97 -75.38
C PRO A 718 -29.00 20.79 -76.78
N VAL A 719 -30.32 20.68 -76.84
CA VAL A 719 -31.10 20.63 -78.10
C VAL A 719 -32.06 21.81 -78.25
N ALA A 720 -32.26 22.60 -77.19
CA ALA A 720 -33.00 23.87 -77.25
C ALA A 720 -32.38 24.92 -76.31
N GLY A 721 -32.29 26.16 -76.78
CA GLY A 721 -31.76 27.28 -75.99
C GLY A 721 -31.18 28.42 -76.82
N VAL A 722 -30.65 29.42 -76.11
CA VAL A 722 -29.98 30.61 -76.68
C VAL A 722 -28.66 30.89 -75.96
N ALA A 723 -27.70 31.46 -76.69
CA ALA A 723 -26.43 31.92 -76.12
C ALA A 723 -26.12 33.35 -76.55
N LEU A 724 -25.50 34.14 -75.68
CA LEU A 724 -24.77 35.35 -76.03
C LEU A 724 -23.28 34.99 -75.99
N PRO A 725 -22.63 34.76 -77.14
CA PRO A 725 -21.21 34.39 -77.16
C PRO A 725 -20.32 35.48 -76.56
N ALA A 726 -19.11 35.11 -76.12
CA ALA A 726 -18.11 36.04 -75.62
C ALA A 726 -17.89 37.21 -76.61
N GLY A 727 -18.03 38.45 -76.14
CA GLY A 727 -17.86 39.66 -76.96
C GLY A 727 -18.93 39.91 -78.03
N SER A 728 -20.01 39.10 -78.08
CA SER A 728 -21.11 39.28 -79.03
C SER A 728 -22.10 40.35 -78.58
N GLY A 729 -22.69 41.08 -79.54
CA GLY A 729 -23.82 41.98 -79.31
C GLY A 729 -25.19 41.35 -79.62
N SER A 730 -25.24 40.11 -80.10
CA SER A 730 -26.47 39.44 -80.53
C SER A 730 -26.58 38.01 -79.99
N TRP A 731 -27.82 37.61 -79.69
CA TRP A 731 -28.16 36.23 -79.34
C TRP A 731 -27.90 35.29 -80.51
N SER A 732 -27.41 34.10 -80.19
CA SER A 732 -27.26 32.94 -81.06
C SER A 732 -28.27 31.88 -80.62
N SER A 733 -29.33 31.70 -81.38
CA SER A 733 -30.30 30.63 -81.15
C SER A 733 -29.75 29.29 -81.64
N LEU A 734 -29.94 28.23 -80.86
CA LEU A 734 -29.49 26.89 -81.26
C LEU A 734 -30.26 26.43 -82.51
N SER A 735 -29.54 26.14 -83.59
CA SER A 735 -30.13 25.68 -84.86
C SER A 735 -29.24 24.62 -85.54
N ASP A 736 -28.86 23.58 -84.79
CA ASP A 736 -28.14 22.42 -85.32
C ASP A 736 -29.09 21.43 -86.00
N ARG A 737 -28.65 20.76 -87.07
CA ARG A 737 -29.46 19.75 -87.76
C ARG A 737 -29.76 18.55 -86.88
N ASN A 738 -28.84 18.15 -86.01
CA ASN A 738 -29.00 17.03 -85.10
C ASN A 738 -29.96 17.35 -83.94
N ALA A 739 -30.25 18.64 -83.71
CA ALA A 739 -31.25 19.07 -82.74
C ALA A 739 -32.67 19.18 -83.34
N LYS A 740 -32.83 18.88 -84.64
CA LYS A 740 -34.10 19.05 -85.38
C LYS A 740 -34.47 17.79 -86.14
N GLU A 741 -35.76 17.52 -86.24
CA GLU A 741 -36.31 16.38 -86.98
C GLU A 741 -37.57 16.78 -87.77
N ASN A 742 -38.14 15.85 -88.55
CA ASN A 742 -39.37 16.05 -89.33
C ASN A 742 -39.30 17.17 -90.39
N PHE A 743 -38.18 17.26 -91.13
CA PHE A 743 -38.00 18.25 -92.19
C PHE A 743 -38.99 18.03 -93.36
N ALA A 744 -39.78 19.06 -93.69
CA ALA A 744 -40.68 19.10 -94.84
C ALA A 744 -40.31 20.25 -95.80
N PRO A 745 -40.49 20.08 -97.13
CA PRO A 745 -40.26 21.15 -98.09
C PRO A 745 -41.31 22.27 -97.93
N ILE A 746 -40.90 23.50 -98.23
CA ILE A 746 -41.76 24.69 -98.21
C ILE A 746 -41.93 25.19 -99.65
N GLU A 747 -43.14 25.60 -100.02
CA GLU A 747 -43.47 26.22 -101.31
C GLU A 747 -43.23 27.75 -101.28
N PRO A 748 -42.10 28.26 -101.81
CA PRO A 748 -41.65 29.62 -101.53
C PRO A 748 -42.56 30.71 -102.13
N ARG A 749 -43.17 30.47 -103.30
CA ARG A 749 -44.12 31.41 -103.94
C ARG A 749 -45.37 31.63 -103.10
N ALA A 750 -45.98 30.55 -102.62
CA ALA A 750 -47.17 30.63 -101.79
C ALA A 750 -46.88 31.31 -100.45
N LEU A 751 -45.71 31.04 -99.85
CA LEU A 751 -45.29 31.70 -98.62
C LEU A 751 -45.05 33.20 -98.82
N LEU A 752 -44.41 33.61 -99.93
CA LEU A 752 -44.25 35.03 -100.27
C LEU A 752 -45.60 35.73 -100.38
N ASP A 753 -46.58 35.13 -101.06
CA ASP A 753 -47.89 35.75 -101.24
C ASP A 753 -48.60 35.95 -99.88
N ARG A 754 -48.44 35.00 -98.94
CA ARG A 754 -48.92 35.15 -97.55
C ARG A 754 -48.19 36.28 -96.82
N LEU A 755 -46.86 36.33 -96.91
CA LEU A 755 -46.08 37.42 -96.30
C LEU A 755 -46.45 38.79 -96.87
N ALA A 756 -46.66 38.89 -98.17
CA ALA A 756 -47.07 40.14 -98.82
C ALA A 756 -48.47 40.60 -98.37
N SER A 757 -49.33 39.69 -97.92
CA SER A 757 -50.64 40.00 -97.32
C SER A 757 -50.61 40.22 -95.81
N LEU A 758 -49.48 39.99 -95.14
CA LEU A 758 -49.38 40.07 -93.69
C LEU A 758 -49.41 41.53 -93.22
N PRO A 759 -50.28 41.88 -92.26
CA PRO A 759 -50.30 43.23 -91.69
C PRO A 759 -48.99 43.56 -90.95
N ILE A 760 -48.30 44.62 -91.37
CA ILE A 760 -47.15 45.19 -90.65
C ILE A 760 -47.58 46.52 -90.04
N GLN A 761 -47.51 46.62 -88.71
CA GLN A 761 -48.02 47.79 -87.98
C GLN A 761 -46.96 48.33 -87.02
N ALA A 762 -47.06 49.61 -86.68
CA ALA A 762 -46.25 50.22 -85.62
C ALA A 762 -46.98 50.18 -84.28
N TRP A 763 -46.35 49.75 -83.20
CA TRP A 763 -46.98 49.56 -81.89
C TRP A 763 -46.01 49.85 -80.72
N ASN A 764 -46.51 49.92 -79.49
CA ASN A 764 -45.72 50.01 -78.26
C ASN A 764 -46.25 49.01 -77.22
N TYR A 765 -45.38 48.54 -76.32
CA TYR A 765 -45.85 47.75 -75.17
C TYR A 765 -46.64 48.63 -74.19
N LYS A 766 -47.67 48.06 -73.54
CA LYS A 766 -48.53 48.79 -72.60
C LYS A 766 -47.78 49.40 -71.40
N SER A 767 -46.66 48.80 -71.02
CA SER A 767 -45.79 49.26 -69.94
C SER A 767 -44.69 50.23 -70.39
N GLN A 768 -44.57 50.50 -71.70
CA GLN A 768 -43.59 51.43 -72.25
C GLN A 768 -44.22 52.79 -72.54
N SER A 769 -43.39 53.83 -72.53
CA SER A 769 -43.78 55.17 -72.98
C SER A 769 -44.32 55.12 -74.42
N GLU A 770 -45.35 55.91 -74.70
CA GLU A 770 -45.92 56.08 -76.04
C GLU A 770 -44.91 56.56 -77.10
N SER A 771 -43.80 57.16 -76.66
CA SER A 771 -42.69 57.61 -77.52
C SER A 771 -41.86 56.48 -78.11
N VAL A 772 -41.90 55.27 -77.53
CA VAL A 772 -41.17 54.11 -78.01
C VAL A 772 -42.05 53.36 -79.01
N ARG A 773 -41.61 53.27 -80.26
CA ARG A 773 -42.35 52.57 -81.32
C ARG A 773 -41.54 51.40 -81.86
N HIS A 774 -42.20 50.25 -81.95
CA HIS A 774 -41.73 49.04 -82.63
C HIS A 774 -42.53 48.88 -83.92
N ILE A 775 -42.00 48.12 -84.88
CA ILE A 775 -42.70 47.79 -86.13
C ILE A 775 -42.63 46.28 -86.36
N GLY A 776 -43.75 45.69 -86.77
CA GLY A 776 -43.82 44.27 -87.06
C GLY A 776 -45.27 43.77 -87.10
N PRO A 777 -45.48 42.48 -87.43
CA PRO A 777 -46.79 41.85 -87.30
C PRO A 777 -47.14 41.58 -85.84
N THR A 778 -48.41 41.30 -85.56
CA THR A 778 -48.81 40.68 -84.30
C THR A 778 -48.58 39.16 -84.36
N ALA A 779 -48.38 38.52 -83.20
CA ALA A 779 -48.15 37.07 -83.14
C ALA A 779 -49.33 36.26 -83.69
N GLN A 780 -50.55 36.70 -83.42
CA GLN A 780 -51.78 36.08 -83.91
C GLN A 780 -51.86 36.11 -85.44
N ASP A 781 -51.57 37.25 -86.04
CA ASP A 781 -51.59 37.39 -87.51
C ASP A 781 -50.47 36.56 -88.15
N PHE A 782 -49.28 36.54 -87.54
CA PHE A 782 -48.14 35.75 -88.02
C PHE A 782 -48.41 34.25 -87.96
N ALA A 783 -48.94 33.75 -86.83
CA ALA A 783 -49.31 32.35 -86.64
C ALA A 783 -50.45 31.93 -87.59
N ALA A 784 -51.43 32.81 -87.84
CA ALA A 784 -52.51 32.56 -88.79
C ALA A 784 -52.02 32.45 -90.25
N ALA A 785 -50.98 33.20 -90.62
CA ALA A 785 -50.43 33.18 -91.98
C ALA A 785 -49.49 31.99 -92.24
N PHE A 786 -48.64 31.63 -91.28
CA PHE A 786 -47.55 30.67 -91.51
C PHE A 786 -47.68 29.34 -90.75
N HIS A 787 -48.52 29.29 -89.72
CA HIS A 787 -48.74 28.09 -88.89
C HIS A 787 -47.44 27.54 -88.27
N VAL A 788 -46.58 28.43 -87.77
CA VAL A 788 -45.33 28.12 -87.06
C VAL A 788 -45.35 28.78 -85.67
N GLY A 789 -44.50 28.31 -84.76
CA GLY A 789 -44.44 28.75 -83.36
C GLY A 789 -45.07 27.77 -82.36
N GLU A 790 -44.85 28.01 -81.07
CA GLU A 790 -45.39 27.20 -79.96
C GLU A 790 -46.82 27.62 -79.56
N ASP A 791 -47.16 28.90 -79.73
CA ASP A 791 -48.48 29.48 -79.48
C ASP A 791 -48.78 30.66 -80.42
N ASP A 792 -49.96 31.27 -80.28
CA ASP A 792 -50.40 32.41 -81.09
C ASP A 792 -50.12 33.78 -80.44
N ARG A 793 -49.35 33.83 -79.35
CA ARG A 793 -49.05 35.04 -78.56
C ARG A 793 -47.60 35.46 -78.66
N HIS A 794 -46.73 34.60 -79.17
CA HIS A 794 -45.30 34.85 -79.32
C HIS A 794 -44.85 34.57 -80.76
N ILE A 795 -43.95 35.41 -81.26
CA ILE A 795 -43.23 35.14 -82.50
C ILE A 795 -41.81 34.74 -82.12
N ALA A 796 -41.41 33.53 -82.47
CA ALA A 796 -40.02 33.12 -82.31
C ALA A 796 -39.17 33.79 -83.40
N THR A 797 -38.06 34.43 -83.00
CA THR A 797 -37.16 35.12 -83.94
C THR A 797 -36.58 34.18 -85.02
N VAL A 798 -36.46 32.89 -84.71
CA VAL A 798 -36.03 31.86 -85.68
C VAL A 798 -37.08 31.62 -86.77
N ASP A 799 -38.36 31.69 -86.44
CA ASP A 799 -39.46 31.48 -87.39
C ASP A 799 -39.60 32.70 -88.32
N GLU A 800 -39.48 33.90 -87.79
CA GLU A 800 -39.43 35.14 -88.58
C GLU A 800 -38.30 35.10 -89.62
N GLY A 801 -37.09 34.72 -89.19
CA GLY A 801 -35.95 34.55 -90.09
C GLY A 801 -36.19 33.47 -91.15
N GLY A 802 -36.78 32.33 -90.77
CA GLY A 802 -37.14 31.26 -91.70
C GLY A 802 -38.14 31.70 -92.77
N VAL A 803 -39.20 32.39 -92.36
CA VAL A 803 -40.22 32.97 -93.26
C VAL A 803 -39.59 34.00 -94.20
N ALA A 804 -38.74 34.90 -93.69
CA ALA A 804 -38.06 35.90 -94.51
C ALA A 804 -37.18 35.25 -95.60
N LEU A 805 -36.38 34.25 -95.24
CA LEU A 805 -35.52 33.51 -96.18
C LEU A 805 -36.35 32.79 -97.26
N ALA A 806 -37.44 32.12 -96.87
CA ALA A 806 -38.33 31.45 -97.81
C ALA A 806 -39.04 32.46 -98.74
N ALA A 807 -39.48 33.60 -98.21
CA ALA A 807 -40.10 34.65 -99.02
C ALA A 807 -39.12 35.26 -100.03
N ILE A 808 -37.84 35.44 -99.67
CA ILE A 808 -36.79 35.87 -100.60
C ILE A 808 -36.62 34.87 -101.75
N GLN A 809 -36.64 33.56 -101.46
CA GLN A 809 -36.62 32.53 -102.51
C GLN A 809 -37.85 32.63 -103.42
N GLY A 810 -39.05 32.81 -102.83
CA GLY A 810 -40.29 33.02 -103.57
C GLY A 810 -40.26 34.29 -104.44
N LEU A 811 -39.62 35.36 -103.97
CA LEU A 811 -39.50 36.62 -104.69
C LEU A 811 -38.55 36.46 -105.89
N ASN A 812 -37.44 35.75 -105.70
CA ASN A 812 -36.53 35.43 -106.81
C ASN A 812 -37.22 34.57 -107.87
N GLN A 813 -38.03 33.58 -107.46
CA GLN A 813 -38.85 32.78 -108.39
C GLN A 813 -39.85 33.66 -109.16
N LYS A 814 -40.58 34.54 -108.48
CA LYS A 814 -41.51 35.51 -109.11
C LYS A 814 -40.79 36.43 -110.09
N LEU A 815 -39.60 36.92 -109.74
CA LEU A 815 -38.81 37.79 -110.60
C LEU A 815 -38.34 37.07 -111.87
N ILE A 816 -37.90 35.82 -111.76
CA ILE A 816 -37.53 34.99 -112.93
C ILE A 816 -38.74 34.77 -113.84
N GLU A 817 -39.93 34.50 -113.28
CA GLU A 817 -41.18 34.36 -114.05
C GLU A 817 -41.56 35.67 -114.76
N GLU A 818 -41.49 36.81 -114.08
CA GLU A 818 -41.78 38.11 -114.68
C GLU A 818 -40.76 38.53 -115.73
N LEU A 819 -39.47 38.22 -115.53
CA LEU A 819 -38.42 38.45 -116.53
C LEU A 819 -38.72 37.64 -117.80
N LYS A 820 -39.05 36.35 -117.66
CA LYS A 820 -39.49 35.53 -118.79
C LYS A 820 -40.73 36.10 -119.48
N ARG A 821 -41.72 36.59 -118.72
CA ARG A 821 -42.94 37.23 -119.28
C ARG A 821 -42.60 38.51 -120.03
N ARG A 822 -41.76 39.38 -119.47
CA ARG A 822 -41.33 40.64 -120.10
C ARG A 822 -40.45 40.40 -121.32
N ASP A 823 -39.58 39.40 -121.30
CA ASP A 823 -38.81 39.00 -122.49
C ASP A 823 -39.74 38.51 -123.61
N ALA A 824 -40.80 37.78 -123.27
CA ALA A 824 -41.84 37.39 -124.23
C ALA A 824 -42.64 38.61 -124.76
N GLU A 825 -43.09 39.54 -123.90
CA GLU A 825 -43.77 40.77 -124.31
C GLU A 825 -42.87 41.69 -125.15
N ASN A 826 -41.58 41.83 -124.78
CA ASN A 826 -40.62 42.60 -125.56
C ASN A 826 -40.38 41.97 -126.93
N THR A 827 -40.39 40.63 -127.00
CA THR A 827 -40.33 39.91 -128.28
C THR A 827 -41.58 40.21 -129.12
N GLU A 828 -42.78 40.16 -128.53
CA GLU A 828 -44.04 40.49 -129.22
C GLU A 828 -44.11 41.98 -129.65
N LEU A 829 -43.67 42.90 -128.79
CA LEU A 829 -43.64 44.33 -129.08
C LEU A 829 -42.62 44.67 -130.16
N LYS A 830 -41.43 44.04 -130.16
CA LYS A 830 -40.46 44.15 -131.25
C LYS A 830 -41.08 43.69 -132.57
N GLN A 831 -41.78 42.55 -132.58
CA GLN A 831 -42.51 42.08 -133.77
C GLN A 831 -43.58 43.07 -134.24
N ARG A 832 -44.33 43.69 -133.31
CA ARG A 832 -45.32 44.73 -133.65
C ARG A 832 -44.67 46.03 -134.14
N LEU A 833 -43.54 46.43 -133.57
CA LEU A 833 -42.80 47.63 -133.95
C LEU A 833 -42.17 47.46 -135.33
N GLU A 834 -41.52 46.33 -135.61
CA GLU A 834 -41.04 46.00 -136.95
C GLU A 834 -42.17 46.08 -137.99
N LYS A 835 -43.37 45.59 -137.64
CA LYS A 835 -44.55 45.68 -138.50
C LYS A 835 -45.01 47.14 -138.70
N LEU A 836 -44.86 48.00 -137.71
CA LEU A 836 -45.21 49.43 -137.76
C LEU A 836 -44.15 50.25 -138.51
N GLU A 837 -42.86 49.96 -138.32
CA GLU A 837 -41.73 50.55 -139.04
C GLU A 837 -41.80 50.18 -140.53
N GLN A 838 -42.20 48.95 -140.86
CA GLN A 838 -42.55 48.60 -142.24
C GLN A 838 -43.66 49.49 -142.79
N LEU A 839 -44.75 49.71 -142.04
CA LEU A 839 -45.86 50.58 -142.46
C LEU A 839 -45.48 52.08 -142.57
N LEU A 840 -44.52 52.56 -141.77
CA LEU A 840 -44.13 53.98 -141.72
C LEU A 840 -43.00 54.32 -142.72
N ASN A 841 -41.99 53.46 -142.86
CA ASN A 841 -40.93 53.63 -143.86
C ASN A 841 -41.50 53.60 -145.29
N GLU A 842 -42.65 52.96 -145.49
CA GLU A 842 -43.38 53.04 -146.75
C GLU A 842 -44.01 54.44 -147.01
N LYS A 843 -44.06 55.37 -146.05
CA LYS A 843 -44.81 56.64 -146.26
C LYS A 843 -44.19 57.97 -145.88
N ILE A 844 -43.20 58.04 -144.99
CA ILE A 844 -42.45 59.30 -144.78
C ILE A 844 -41.47 59.57 -145.94
N GLY A 845 -41.15 58.57 -146.76
CA GLY A 845 -40.31 58.74 -147.95
C GLY A 845 -40.88 59.60 -149.09
N GLY A 846 -41.96 60.39 -148.88
CA GLY A 846 -42.70 61.08 -149.95
C GLY A 846 -42.83 62.61 -149.89
N GLU A 847 -42.39 63.31 -148.83
CA GLU A 847 -42.40 64.80 -148.80
C GLU A 847 -40.98 65.41 -148.63
N ARG A 848 -40.05 64.95 -149.46
CA ARG A 848 -39.01 65.81 -150.02
C ARG A 848 -39.02 65.70 -151.53
#